data_AF-R5N4A8-F1
#
_entry.id   AF-R5N4A8-F1
#
_cell.length_a   1.000
_cell.length_b   1.000
_cell.length_c   1.000
_cell.angle_alpha   90.00
_cell.angle_beta   90.00
_cell.angle_gamma   90.00
#
_symmetry.space_group_name_H-M   'P 1'
#
loop_
_entity.id
_entity.type
_entity.pdbx_description
1 polymer ?
#
loop_
_entity_poly.entity_id
_entity_poly.type
_entity_poly.pdbx_seq_one_letter_code
_entity_poly.pdbx_strand_id
1 'polypeptide(L)'
;MIKKRYYVMSLLLGASAYAMSQTVPSMQAFNDGIHHWNLEHKDRNYKRYSADQYVKIADNFVAYQNKDGGWPKNIDWMAELPVDSVLNTLSDNHRRSTLDNRNTYSQINYLAQVYTLTKKAVYKEAVLDGLEYLLKTQKKNGGWRGWDVDAITFNDEVTTGVLRLFLHINEGDSNFSWLDDAMHKRIYQALNRGIDMILRTQYVQNGVKTVWGQQHDNQTLLPTNARTFELASLTAGESCDVVRLLMEIPHPSGEVIEAVKSAMAWFEKVAITGMRVEKVAIPEDQIANHEYPYNLVVVKDKKAPRIWARFYEMTDNTPFMCNRDGIKVYKLSDVKLERRVGYAWYTYEPEKLFKVYEEWLKKIEVESAYAGYEVQDNMPSFYEQLKQSLTYPMAWGNSPEKDFGKWREQAREKLLECMQPAPPVVSYDMKVIATEKRKGYEARKIVFNVSGYSRVPAYLLVPEGKGPFPAVLLLHDHGAHFTIGKEKMVRPFGVSDMVMKDADSWCKACYDGQYVGDYLAENGYVVLALDALFWGERGRKEYARYDSQQALSANLLQMGMSWGGLIAWDDIRSAEFLASLPQVDKEKVATMGFSMGAHRAWMTMAATDAVKAGAAVCWMNTTDSLMTLTNNQNKGGSAYAMLIPNIRLYMDYPHVASIACPKPMLFTNGLKDKLFPVEGVKSAYETMQKVWDSQGAGEHLQTKLYDLPHFCSKEIQKAILEFFNKEFNINQK
;
A
#
# COMPACT_ATOMS: atom_id res chain seq x y z
N MET A 1 -56.04 11.59 -24.61
CA MET A 1 -54.96 10.79 -25.20
C MET A 1 -53.63 11.14 -24.52
N ILE A 2 -53.15 10.18 -23.72
CA ILE A 2 -51.76 9.89 -23.31
C ILE A 2 -50.82 11.07 -23.04
N LYS A 3 -50.58 11.35 -21.74
CA LYS A 3 -49.42 12.09 -21.22
C LYS A 3 -48.34 11.10 -20.77
N LYS A 4 -47.11 11.30 -21.25
CA LYS A 4 -45.88 10.63 -20.81
C LYS A 4 -45.56 10.98 -19.35
N ARG A 5 -45.32 9.96 -18.52
CA ARG A 5 -44.57 10.04 -17.26
C ARG A 5 -43.40 9.08 -17.36
N TYR A 6 -42.19 9.61 -17.42
CA TYR A 6 -40.97 8.85 -17.18
C TYR A 6 -40.82 8.68 -15.67
N TYR A 7 -41.00 7.45 -15.18
CA TYR A 7 -40.52 7.06 -13.86
C TYR A 7 -39.10 6.52 -14.02
N VAL A 8 -38.16 7.21 -13.40
CA VAL A 8 -36.80 6.74 -13.14
C VAL A 8 -36.92 5.57 -12.16
N MET A 9 -36.67 4.36 -12.64
CA MET A 9 -36.52 3.17 -11.80
C MET A 9 -35.01 2.89 -11.65
N SER A 10 -34.36 3.73 -10.86
CA SER A 10 -33.12 3.39 -10.17
C SER A 10 -33.49 2.56 -8.93
N LEU A 11 -32.61 1.62 -8.56
CA LEU A 11 -32.76 0.58 -7.51
C LEU A 11 -33.55 -0.65 -7.96
N LEU A 12 -32.82 -1.67 -8.46
CA LEU A 12 -33.04 -3.11 -8.17
C LEU A 12 -32.19 -4.08 -9.04
N LEU A 13 -31.17 -3.63 -9.77
CA LEU A 13 -30.27 -4.52 -10.54
C LEU A 13 -28.97 -4.92 -9.82
N GLY A 14 -28.88 -4.68 -8.50
CA GLY A 14 -27.69 -4.97 -7.69
C GLY A 14 -27.69 -6.31 -6.93
N ALA A 15 -28.73 -7.14 -7.05
CA ALA A 15 -28.87 -8.35 -6.21
C ALA A 15 -29.23 -9.64 -6.97
N SER A 16 -29.39 -9.60 -8.30
CA SER A 16 -29.86 -10.76 -9.08
C SER A 16 -28.84 -11.31 -10.10
N ALA A 17 -27.61 -10.80 -10.12
CA ALA A 17 -26.49 -11.39 -10.86
C ALA A 17 -25.54 -12.22 -9.96
N TYR A 18 -25.80 -12.28 -8.66
CA TYR A 18 -25.02 -13.04 -7.66
C TYR A 18 -25.62 -14.41 -7.32
N ALA A 19 -26.72 -14.79 -7.98
CA ALA A 19 -27.35 -16.09 -7.81
C ALA A 19 -27.17 -16.91 -9.09
N MET A 20 -26.51 -18.08 -8.93
CA MET A 20 -26.36 -19.20 -9.88
C MET A 20 -25.03 -19.35 -10.64
N SER A 21 -23.99 -19.80 -9.93
CA SER A 21 -23.29 -21.10 -10.13
C SER A 21 -21.94 -21.04 -9.37
N GLN A 22 -21.61 -21.78 -8.31
CA GLN A 22 -22.12 -23.02 -7.73
C GLN A 22 -22.13 -22.89 -6.20
N THR A 23 -23.15 -23.41 -5.51
CA THR A 23 -23.13 -23.54 -4.03
C THR A 23 -22.16 -24.62 -3.54
N VAL A 24 -21.58 -25.38 -4.46
CA VAL A 24 -20.65 -26.48 -4.24
C VAL A 24 -19.36 -26.16 -4.98
N PRO A 25 -18.20 -26.08 -4.31
CA PRO A 25 -16.93 -25.81 -4.97
C PRO A 25 -16.57 -26.88 -6.03
N SER A 26 -16.06 -26.44 -7.18
CA SER A 26 -15.74 -27.31 -8.32
C SER A 26 -14.50 -28.18 -8.06
N MET A 27 -14.57 -29.44 -8.51
CA MET A 27 -13.42 -30.36 -8.49
C MET A 27 -12.58 -30.35 -9.78
N GLN A 28 -12.95 -29.52 -10.77
CA GLN A 28 -12.34 -29.55 -12.10
C GLN A 28 -10.83 -29.36 -12.09
N ALA A 29 -10.30 -28.48 -11.23
CA ALA A 29 -8.87 -28.20 -11.12
C ALA A 29 -8.04 -29.39 -10.64
N PHE A 30 -8.68 -30.39 -10.00
CA PHE A 30 -8.01 -31.56 -9.46
C PHE A 30 -8.03 -32.78 -10.39
N ASN A 31 -8.80 -32.72 -11.49
CA ASN A 31 -8.99 -33.86 -12.40
C ASN A 31 -7.68 -34.44 -12.93
N ASP A 32 -6.69 -33.59 -13.18
CA ASP A 32 -5.38 -33.99 -13.69
C ASP A 32 -4.57 -34.77 -12.65
N GLY A 33 -4.48 -34.25 -11.41
CA GLY A 33 -3.87 -34.98 -10.30
C GLY A 33 -4.57 -36.32 -10.00
N ILE A 34 -5.90 -36.35 -10.07
CA ILE A 34 -6.69 -37.59 -9.91
C ILE A 34 -6.42 -38.56 -11.07
N HIS A 35 -6.28 -38.06 -12.30
CA HIS A 35 -5.90 -38.88 -13.45
C HIS A 35 -4.52 -39.52 -13.24
N HIS A 36 -3.55 -38.77 -12.74
CA HIS A 36 -2.23 -39.30 -12.39
C HIS A 36 -2.29 -40.36 -11.28
N TRP A 37 -3.14 -40.18 -10.27
CA TRP A 37 -3.40 -41.22 -9.27
C TRP A 37 -3.91 -42.52 -9.92
N ASN A 38 -4.83 -42.42 -10.87
CA ASN A 38 -5.40 -43.58 -11.58
C ASN A 38 -4.38 -44.35 -12.43
N LEU A 39 -3.35 -43.68 -12.95
CA LEU A 39 -2.28 -44.33 -13.71
C LEU A 39 -1.44 -45.29 -12.85
N GLU A 40 -1.33 -45.02 -11.55
CA GLU A 40 -0.58 -45.86 -10.60
C GLU A 40 -1.47 -46.87 -9.88
N HIS A 41 -2.78 -46.62 -9.82
CA HIS A 41 -3.76 -47.41 -9.08
C HIS A 41 -4.81 -48.02 -10.01
N LYS A 42 -4.49 -49.18 -10.61
CA LYS A 42 -5.41 -49.90 -11.50
C LYS A 42 -6.68 -50.36 -10.76
N ASP A 43 -6.51 -50.93 -9.57
CA ASP A 43 -7.60 -51.45 -8.74
C ASP A 43 -8.11 -50.37 -7.77
N ARG A 44 -9.27 -49.77 -8.10
CA ARG A 44 -9.85 -48.62 -7.40
C ARG A 44 -11.05 -49.01 -6.53
N ASN A 45 -10.88 -50.07 -5.73
CA ASN A 45 -11.94 -50.65 -4.89
C ASN A 45 -12.15 -49.90 -3.57
N TYR A 46 -12.23 -48.57 -3.62
CA TYR A 46 -12.47 -47.69 -2.47
C TYR A 46 -13.64 -46.75 -2.72
N LYS A 47 -14.29 -46.28 -1.65
CA LYS A 47 -15.41 -45.32 -1.76
C LYS A 47 -14.89 -43.93 -2.11
N ARG A 48 -15.70 -43.17 -2.83
CA ARG A 48 -15.43 -41.76 -3.16
C ARG A 48 -16.59 -40.89 -2.71
N TYR A 49 -16.27 -39.72 -2.17
CA TYR A 49 -17.24 -38.68 -1.88
C TYR A 49 -17.83 -38.12 -3.17
N SER A 50 -19.11 -37.79 -3.18
CA SER A 50 -19.73 -37.01 -4.25
C SER A 50 -19.39 -35.52 -4.09
N ALA A 51 -19.52 -34.74 -5.17
CA ALA A 51 -19.13 -33.32 -5.15
C ALA A 51 -19.89 -32.50 -4.08
N ASP A 52 -21.15 -32.83 -3.81
CA ASP A 52 -21.98 -32.20 -2.78
C ASP A 52 -21.47 -32.44 -1.35
N GLN A 53 -20.61 -33.44 -1.13
CA GLN A 53 -19.93 -33.69 0.14
C GLN A 53 -18.66 -32.83 0.27
N TYR A 54 -18.70 -31.57 -0.20
CA TYR A 54 -17.56 -30.67 -0.30
C TYR A 54 -16.83 -30.42 1.03
N VAL A 55 -17.53 -30.51 2.16
CA VAL A 55 -16.92 -30.41 3.50
C VAL A 55 -15.98 -31.59 3.77
N LYS A 56 -16.37 -32.80 3.35
CA LYS A 56 -15.53 -34.00 3.52
C LYS A 56 -14.32 -33.99 2.60
N ILE A 57 -14.48 -33.46 1.40
CA ILE A 57 -13.37 -33.23 0.47
C ILE A 57 -12.42 -32.15 1.05
N ALA A 58 -12.95 -31.09 1.65
CA ALA A 58 -12.15 -30.08 2.33
C ALA A 58 -11.40 -30.65 3.54
N ASP A 59 -12.03 -31.53 4.32
CA ASP A 59 -11.38 -32.24 5.43
C ASP A 59 -10.17 -33.07 4.92
N ASN A 60 -10.28 -33.69 3.74
CA ASN A 60 -9.13 -34.33 3.09
C ASN A 60 -8.01 -33.33 2.81
N PHE A 61 -8.31 -32.18 2.20
CA PHE A 61 -7.26 -31.17 1.94
C PHE A 61 -6.56 -30.73 3.23
N VAL A 62 -7.30 -30.41 4.29
CA VAL A 62 -6.69 -30.06 5.59
C VAL A 62 -5.78 -31.19 6.08
N ALA A 63 -6.22 -32.44 6.02
CA ALA A 63 -5.47 -33.57 6.55
C ALA A 63 -4.18 -33.88 5.76
N TYR A 64 -4.15 -33.59 4.46
CA TYR A 64 -2.97 -33.78 3.60
C TYR A 64 -2.06 -32.54 3.53
N GLN A 65 -2.40 -31.43 4.18
CA GLN A 65 -1.57 -30.23 4.15
C GLN A 65 -0.27 -30.47 4.91
N ASN A 66 0.86 -30.17 4.28
CA ASN A 66 2.17 -30.29 4.90
C ASN A 66 2.43 -29.14 5.87
N LYS A 67 3.38 -29.33 6.79
CA LYS A 67 3.79 -28.30 7.77
C LYS A 67 4.34 -27.02 7.14
N ASP A 68 4.76 -27.07 5.88
CA ASP A 68 5.21 -25.89 5.14
C ASP A 68 4.06 -25.09 4.51
N GLY A 69 2.83 -25.58 4.64
CA GLY A 69 1.60 -24.98 4.13
C GLY A 69 1.17 -25.48 2.76
N GLY A 70 2.02 -26.19 2.02
CA GLY A 70 1.69 -26.71 0.69
C GLY A 70 1.08 -28.12 0.70
N TRP A 71 0.81 -28.65 -0.50
CA TRP A 71 0.20 -29.98 -0.68
C TRP A 71 1.03 -30.90 -1.58
N PRO A 72 1.04 -32.22 -1.29
CA PRO A 72 1.51 -33.22 -2.24
C PRO A 72 0.61 -33.26 -3.48
N LYS A 73 1.14 -33.81 -4.58
CA LYS A 73 0.39 -34.00 -5.84
C LYS A 73 -0.12 -35.42 -6.01
N ASN A 74 -0.94 -35.59 -7.05
CA ASN A 74 -1.40 -36.89 -7.55
C ASN A 74 -2.14 -37.71 -6.51
N ILE A 75 -3.04 -37.09 -5.74
CA ILE A 75 -3.92 -37.76 -4.79
C ILE A 75 -5.34 -37.75 -5.34
N ASP A 76 -6.09 -38.84 -5.16
CA ASP A 76 -7.54 -38.81 -5.34
C ASP A 76 -8.20 -38.13 -4.13
N TRP A 77 -8.34 -36.81 -4.21
CA TRP A 77 -8.90 -35.98 -3.14
C TRP A 77 -10.34 -36.33 -2.76
N MET A 78 -11.05 -37.06 -3.62
CA MET A 78 -12.41 -37.53 -3.37
C MET A 78 -12.44 -38.89 -2.69
N ALA A 79 -11.30 -39.58 -2.55
CA ALA A 79 -11.24 -40.90 -1.95
C ALA A 79 -11.53 -40.86 -0.45
N GLU A 80 -12.35 -41.80 0.01
CA GLU A 80 -12.57 -42.08 1.43
C GLU A 80 -11.51 -43.11 1.87
N LEU A 81 -10.28 -42.64 2.05
CA LEU A 81 -9.13 -43.44 2.47
C LEU A 81 -8.47 -42.86 3.72
N PRO A 82 -7.93 -43.70 4.63
CA PRO A 82 -7.15 -43.19 5.77
C PRO A 82 -5.91 -42.44 5.29
N VAL A 83 -5.76 -41.19 5.71
CA VAL A 83 -4.70 -40.27 5.27
C VAL A 83 -3.31 -40.84 5.54
N ASP A 84 -3.07 -41.35 6.74
CA ASP A 84 -1.79 -41.97 7.11
C ASP A 84 -1.47 -43.18 6.22
N SER A 85 -2.48 -43.94 5.79
CA SER A 85 -2.27 -45.08 4.90
C SER A 85 -1.79 -44.62 3.53
N VAL A 86 -2.37 -43.55 2.97
CA VAL A 86 -1.96 -43.00 1.68
C VAL A 86 -0.59 -42.35 1.79
N LEU A 87 -0.34 -41.53 2.81
CA LEU A 87 0.97 -40.90 3.00
C LEU A 87 2.07 -41.96 3.16
N ASN A 88 1.82 -43.04 3.90
CA ASN A 88 2.79 -44.12 4.10
C ASN A 88 3.18 -44.85 2.80
N THR A 89 2.30 -44.89 1.79
CA THR A 89 2.63 -45.48 0.48
C THR A 89 3.38 -44.52 -0.44
N LEU A 90 3.32 -43.20 -0.20
CA LEU A 90 4.07 -42.22 -0.98
C LEU A 90 5.56 -42.24 -0.60
N SER A 91 6.42 -42.10 -1.62
CA SER A 91 7.85 -41.88 -1.38
C SER A 91 8.11 -40.49 -0.81
N ASP A 92 9.26 -40.30 -0.14
CA ASP A 92 9.64 -39.02 0.46
C ASP A 92 9.56 -37.85 -0.52
N ASN A 93 9.84 -38.08 -1.80
CA ASN A 93 9.70 -37.04 -2.81
C ASN A 93 8.21 -36.69 -3.02
N HIS A 94 7.34 -37.68 -3.24
CA HIS A 94 5.91 -37.49 -3.52
C HIS A 94 5.11 -36.94 -2.34
N ARG A 95 5.64 -37.03 -1.11
CA ARG A 95 5.06 -36.36 0.07
C ARG A 95 5.30 -34.84 0.09
N ARG A 96 6.27 -34.34 -0.68
CA ARG A 96 6.64 -32.91 -0.66
C ARG A 96 5.56 -32.05 -1.28
N SER A 97 5.45 -30.84 -0.74
CA SER A 97 4.62 -29.79 -1.31
C SER A 97 5.07 -29.42 -2.71
N THR A 98 4.09 -29.20 -3.60
CA THR A 98 4.35 -28.80 -4.98
C THR A 98 3.20 -27.99 -5.57
N LEU A 99 3.49 -27.29 -6.66
CA LEU A 99 2.52 -26.57 -7.48
C LEU A 99 2.14 -27.35 -8.75
N ASP A 100 2.91 -28.38 -9.05
CA ASP A 100 2.76 -29.24 -10.23
C ASP A 100 1.39 -29.94 -10.22
N ASN A 101 0.81 -30.17 -11.40
CA ASN A 101 -0.55 -30.70 -11.56
C ASN A 101 -1.60 -29.87 -10.80
N ARG A 102 -1.43 -28.54 -10.83
CA ARG A 102 -2.35 -27.54 -10.25
C ARG A 102 -2.53 -27.65 -8.73
N ASN A 103 -1.49 -28.08 -8.02
CA ASN A 103 -1.53 -28.26 -6.57
C ASN A 103 -1.24 -26.98 -5.78
N THR A 104 -1.60 -27.02 -4.51
CA THR A 104 -1.57 -25.93 -3.54
C THR A 104 -2.53 -24.78 -3.83
N TYR A 105 -2.41 -24.08 -4.97
CA TYR A 105 -3.29 -22.93 -5.25
C TYR A 105 -4.76 -23.35 -5.48
N SER A 106 -5.01 -24.53 -6.03
CA SER A 106 -6.37 -25.06 -6.21
C SER A 106 -7.01 -25.45 -4.86
N GLN A 107 -6.23 -26.06 -3.96
CA GLN A 107 -6.65 -26.39 -2.60
C GLN A 107 -6.97 -25.11 -1.81
N ILE A 108 -6.11 -24.08 -1.91
CA ILE A 108 -6.34 -22.77 -1.31
C ILE A 108 -7.68 -22.18 -1.78
N ASN A 109 -7.92 -22.15 -3.10
CA ASN A 109 -9.17 -21.63 -3.65
C ASN A 109 -10.40 -22.43 -3.15
N TYR A 110 -10.31 -23.76 -3.17
CA TYR A 110 -11.40 -24.64 -2.70
C TYR A 110 -11.70 -24.40 -1.21
N LEU A 111 -10.66 -24.40 -0.36
CA LEU A 111 -10.79 -24.20 1.08
C LEU A 111 -11.31 -22.80 1.43
N ALA A 112 -10.94 -21.77 0.67
CA ALA A 112 -11.48 -20.43 0.84
C ALA A 112 -12.99 -20.39 0.58
N GLN A 113 -13.46 -21.04 -0.49
CA GLN A 113 -14.90 -21.19 -0.77
C GLN A 113 -15.62 -21.97 0.35
N VAL A 114 -15.05 -23.08 0.82
CA VAL A 114 -15.64 -23.85 1.92
C VAL A 114 -15.65 -23.06 3.22
N TYR A 115 -14.62 -22.28 3.52
CA TYR A 115 -14.63 -21.36 4.66
C TYR A 115 -15.73 -20.30 4.52
N THR A 116 -15.93 -19.73 3.33
CA THR A 116 -17.02 -18.78 3.08
C THR A 116 -18.38 -19.38 3.41
N LEU A 117 -18.60 -20.63 3.00
CA LEU A 117 -19.85 -21.36 3.21
C LEU A 117 -20.06 -21.82 4.66
N THR A 118 -18.99 -22.22 5.36
CA THR A 118 -19.10 -22.93 6.65
C THR A 118 -18.63 -22.13 7.86
N LYS A 119 -17.79 -21.12 7.65
CA LYS A 119 -17.09 -20.32 8.67
C LYS A 119 -16.25 -21.12 9.67
N LYS A 120 -15.87 -22.37 9.34
CA LYS A 120 -15.01 -23.18 10.21
C LYS A 120 -13.55 -22.70 10.15
N ALA A 121 -12.97 -22.37 11.30
CA ALA A 121 -11.62 -21.79 11.41
C ALA A 121 -10.52 -22.64 10.76
N VAL A 122 -10.62 -23.97 10.83
CA VAL A 122 -9.61 -24.89 10.28
C VAL A 122 -9.36 -24.68 8.77
N TYR A 123 -10.41 -24.36 8.00
CA TYR A 123 -10.25 -24.10 6.56
C TYR A 123 -9.60 -22.73 6.31
N LYS A 124 -9.91 -21.73 7.13
CA LYS A 124 -9.26 -20.42 7.10
C LYS A 124 -7.76 -20.54 7.40
N GLU A 125 -7.40 -21.28 8.43
CA GLU A 125 -6.01 -21.52 8.83
C GLU A 125 -5.23 -22.23 7.71
N ALA A 126 -5.81 -23.28 7.13
CA ALA A 126 -5.21 -23.98 6.00
C ALA A 126 -5.00 -23.07 4.77
N VAL A 127 -5.94 -22.18 4.47
CA VAL A 127 -5.79 -21.16 3.40
C VAL A 127 -4.63 -20.22 3.70
N LEU A 128 -4.51 -19.71 4.93
CA LEU A 128 -3.44 -18.80 5.31
C LEU A 128 -2.07 -19.46 5.20
N ASP A 129 -1.93 -20.70 5.66
CA ASP A 129 -0.69 -21.48 5.55
C ASP A 129 -0.33 -21.74 4.08
N GLY A 130 -1.32 -22.05 3.24
CA GLY A 130 -1.12 -22.21 1.80
C GLY A 130 -0.68 -20.92 1.10
N LEU A 131 -1.30 -19.79 1.42
CA LEU A 131 -0.90 -18.49 0.88
C LEU A 131 0.53 -18.13 1.30
N GLU A 132 0.90 -18.41 2.55
CA GLU A 132 2.26 -18.21 3.04
C GLU A 132 3.26 -19.09 2.29
N TYR A 133 2.92 -20.35 2.02
CA TYR A 133 3.73 -21.23 1.17
C TYR A 133 3.97 -20.61 -0.21
N LEU A 134 2.92 -20.13 -0.89
CA LEU A 134 3.03 -19.50 -2.21
C LEU A 134 3.93 -18.26 -2.18
N LEU A 135 3.75 -17.37 -1.19
CA LEU A 135 4.52 -16.15 -1.04
C LEU A 135 6.00 -16.44 -0.72
N LYS A 136 6.27 -17.41 0.15
CA LYS A 136 7.62 -17.77 0.58
C LYS A 136 8.41 -18.50 -0.49
N THR A 137 7.73 -19.28 -1.34
CA THR A 137 8.37 -20.05 -2.41
C THR A 137 8.53 -19.28 -3.72
N GLN A 138 7.95 -18.08 -3.83
CA GLN A 138 8.22 -17.20 -4.96
C GLN A 138 9.70 -16.77 -4.96
N LYS A 139 10.38 -17.00 -6.08
CA LYS A 139 11.78 -16.61 -6.23
C LYS A 139 11.91 -15.10 -6.43
N LYS A 140 13.11 -14.58 -6.20
CA LYS A 140 13.43 -13.14 -6.42
C LYS A 140 13.13 -12.67 -7.85
N ASN A 141 13.24 -13.56 -8.83
CA ASN A 141 12.94 -13.26 -10.23
C ASN A 141 11.44 -13.18 -10.54
N GLY A 142 10.55 -13.55 -9.60
CA GLY A 142 9.10 -13.51 -9.72
C GLY A 142 8.43 -14.85 -10.03
N GLY A 143 9.18 -15.90 -10.36
CA GLY A 143 8.64 -17.21 -10.75
C GLY A 143 8.64 -18.26 -9.62
N TRP A 144 8.03 -19.41 -9.92
CA TRP A 144 8.00 -20.58 -9.04
C TRP A 144 8.63 -21.81 -9.69
N ARG A 145 9.15 -22.69 -8.83
CA ARG A 145 9.70 -23.98 -9.20
C ARG A 145 8.59 -25.01 -9.36
N GLY A 146 8.60 -25.75 -10.48
CA GLY A 146 7.77 -26.93 -10.69
C GLY A 146 8.37 -28.21 -10.07
N TRP A 147 7.98 -29.37 -10.59
CA TRP A 147 8.41 -30.64 -10.03
C TRP A 147 9.82 -31.06 -10.49
N ASP A 148 10.04 -31.09 -11.81
CA ASP A 148 11.14 -31.82 -12.44
C ASP A 148 12.49 -31.08 -12.40
N VAL A 149 12.48 -29.75 -12.50
CA VAL A 149 13.69 -28.92 -12.59
C VAL A 149 13.56 -27.67 -11.72
N ASP A 150 14.68 -27.19 -11.17
CA ASP A 150 14.71 -25.90 -10.48
C ASP A 150 14.73 -24.73 -11.48
N ALA A 151 13.58 -24.47 -12.11
CA ALA A 151 13.41 -23.42 -13.12
C ALA A 151 12.11 -22.65 -12.85
N ILE A 152 11.93 -21.48 -13.48
CA ILE A 152 10.62 -20.84 -13.58
C ILE A 152 9.72 -21.78 -14.38
N THR A 153 8.57 -22.17 -13.85
CA THR A 153 7.75 -23.22 -14.47
C THR A 153 6.35 -22.72 -14.83
N PHE A 154 6.00 -22.79 -16.12
CA PHE A 154 4.65 -22.58 -16.64
C PHE A 154 3.90 -23.88 -16.90
N ASN A 155 4.61 -25.01 -17.04
CA ASN A 155 4.03 -26.34 -17.12
C ASN A 155 3.02 -26.59 -15.98
N ASP A 156 1.90 -27.24 -16.30
CA ASP A 156 0.79 -27.55 -15.40
C ASP A 156 0.31 -26.36 -14.57
N GLU A 157 0.36 -25.18 -15.21
CA GLU A 157 -0.06 -23.89 -14.68
C GLU A 157 0.58 -23.57 -13.32
N VAL A 158 1.80 -24.04 -13.07
CA VAL A 158 2.52 -23.82 -11.82
C VAL A 158 2.59 -22.32 -11.48
N THR A 159 3.09 -21.52 -12.41
CA THR A 159 3.18 -20.06 -12.19
C THR A 159 1.88 -19.35 -12.54
N THR A 160 1.21 -19.71 -13.64
CA THR A 160 -0.01 -19.02 -14.09
C THR A 160 -1.19 -19.22 -13.14
N GLY A 161 -1.33 -20.39 -12.53
CA GLY A 161 -2.38 -20.68 -11.55
C GLY A 161 -2.20 -19.90 -10.24
N VAL A 162 -0.96 -19.79 -9.74
CA VAL A 162 -0.66 -18.95 -8.58
C VAL A 162 -0.95 -17.47 -8.87
N LEU A 163 -0.52 -16.98 -10.03
CA LEU A 163 -0.76 -15.58 -10.41
C LEU A 163 -2.23 -15.29 -10.66
N ARG A 164 -3.00 -16.25 -11.21
CA ARG A 164 -4.44 -16.12 -11.36
C ARG A 164 -5.15 -16.03 -10.00
N LEU A 165 -4.77 -16.89 -9.04
CA LEU A 165 -5.28 -16.79 -7.66
C LEU A 165 -4.99 -15.41 -7.06
N PHE A 166 -3.75 -14.93 -7.20
CA PHE A 166 -3.37 -13.61 -6.68
C PHE A 166 -4.10 -12.46 -7.39
N LEU A 167 -4.32 -12.56 -8.70
CA LEU A 167 -5.11 -11.62 -9.48
C LEU A 167 -6.54 -11.53 -8.95
N HIS A 168 -7.22 -12.68 -8.80
CA HIS A 168 -8.61 -12.71 -8.31
C HIS A 168 -8.74 -12.18 -6.87
N ILE A 169 -7.76 -12.48 -6.00
CA ILE A 169 -7.71 -11.87 -4.66
C ILE A 169 -7.60 -10.34 -4.74
N ASN A 170 -6.76 -9.83 -5.65
CA ASN A 170 -6.58 -8.40 -5.84
C ASN A 170 -7.78 -7.71 -6.51
N GLU A 171 -8.54 -8.44 -7.32
CA GLU A 171 -9.82 -7.99 -7.92
C GLU A 171 -11.01 -8.08 -6.94
N GLY A 172 -10.78 -8.56 -5.72
CA GLY A 172 -11.78 -8.55 -4.66
C GLY A 172 -12.66 -9.80 -4.62
N ASP A 173 -12.13 -10.98 -4.94
CA ASP A 173 -12.83 -12.24 -4.70
C ASP A 173 -13.34 -12.30 -3.25
N SER A 174 -14.67 -12.35 -3.12
CA SER A 174 -15.38 -12.37 -1.84
C SER A 174 -14.95 -13.52 -0.92
N ASN A 175 -14.42 -14.62 -1.48
CA ASN A 175 -13.91 -15.76 -0.71
C ASN A 175 -12.63 -15.44 0.07
N PHE A 176 -11.99 -14.30 -0.22
CA PHE A 176 -10.78 -13.83 0.45
C PHE A 176 -10.96 -12.48 1.14
N SER A 177 -12.19 -11.95 1.20
CA SER A 177 -12.52 -10.64 1.82
C SER A 177 -12.18 -10.50 3.31
N TRP A 178 -11.80 -11.60 3.96
CA TRP A 178 -11.42 -11.67 5.37
C TRP A 178 -9.89 -11.66 5.60
N LEU A 179 -9.09 -11.60 4.54
CA LEU A 179 -7.64 -11.39 4.63
C LEU A 179 -7.37 -9.99 5.19
N ASP A 180 -6.26 -9.86 5.93
CA ASP A 180 -5.81 -8.56 6.42
C ASP A 180 -5.03 -7.77 5.34
N ASP A 181 -4.88 -6.46 5.57
CA ASP A 181 -4.18 -5.56 4.65
C ASP A 181 -2.71 -5.97 4.42
N ALA A 182 -2.08 -6.60 5.42
CA ALA A 182 -0.70 -7.05 5.34
C ALA A 182 -0.55 -8.19 4.32
N MET A 183 -1.45 -9.18 4.36
CA MET A 183 -1.48 -10.27 3.40
C MET A 183 -1.85 -9.77 2.01
N HIS A 184 -2.88 -8.93 1.88
CA HIS A 184 -3.27 -8.31 0.59
C HIS A 184 -2.09 -7.59 -0.08
N LYS A 185 -1.36 -6.77 0.69
CA LYS A 185 -0.20 -6.05 0.18
C LYS A 185 0.90 -6.99 -0.31
N ARG A 186 1.19 -8.08 0.41
CA ARG A 186 2.21 -9.06 0.02
C ARG A 186 1.80 -9.81 -1.25
N ILE A 187 0.53 -10.18 -1.38
CA ILE A 187 -0.06 -10.80 -2.58
C ILE A 187 0.06 -9.86 -3.78
N TYR A 188 -0.35 -8.60 -3.64
CA TYR A 188 -0.25 -7.60 -4.71
C TYR A 188 1.20 -7.42 -5.20
N GLN A 189 2.16 -7.34 -4.26
CA GLN A 189 3.58 -7.26 -4.60
C GLN A 189 4.08 -8.52 -5.32
N ALA A 190 3.63 -9.71 -4.90
CA ALA A 190 4.00 -10.97 -5.52
C ALA A 190 3.41 -11.11 -6.93
N LEU A 191 2.15 -10.70 -7.12
CA LEU A 191 1.49 -10.64 -8.43
C LEU A 191 2.29 -9.76 -9.40
N ASN A 192 2.60 -8.53 -9.00
CA ASN A 192 3.34 -7.59 -9.86
C ASN A 192 4.73 -8.13 -10.27
N ARG A 193 5.47 -8.75 -9.34
CA ARG A 193 6.74 -9.41 -9.67
C ARG A 193 6.55 -10.57 -10.66
N GLY A 194 5.46 -11.32 -10.54
CA GLY A 194 5.16 -12.43 -11.43
C GLY A 194 4.74 -11.99 -12.84
N ILE A 195 3.97 -10.92 -12.96
CA ILE A 195 3.62 -10.34 -14.27
C ILE A 195 4.86 -9.77 -14.95
N ASP A 196 5.69 -9.01 -14.24
CA ASP A 196 6.99 -8.54 -14.74
C ASP A 196 7.89 -9.71 -15.21
N MET A 197 7.92 -10.80 -14.45
CA MET A 197 8.64 -12.02 -14.83
C MET A 197 8.11 -12.63 -16.13
N ILE A 198 6.79 -12.74 -16.30
CA ILE A 198 6.16 -13.22 -17.54
C ILE A 198 6.61 -12.37 -18.73
N LEU A 199 6.59 -11.04 -18.60
CA LEU A 199 7.00 -10.14 -19.68
C LEU A 199 8.48 -10.32 -20.03
N ARG A 200 9.37 -10.43 -19.03
CA ARG A 200 10.81 -10.63 -19.23
C ARG A 200 11.19 -12.00 -19.77
N THR A 201 10.35 -13.02 -19.58
CA THR A 201 10.59 -14.38 -20.08
C THR A 201 10.01 -14.62 -21.47
N GLN A 202 9.23 -13.69 -22.03
CA GLN A 202 8.69 -13.85 -23.38
C GLN A 202 9.85 -13.92 -24.40
N TYR A 203 9.90 -15.01 -25.16
CA TYR A 203 11.03 -15.25 -26.03
C TYR A 203 11.02 -14.32 -27.24
N VAL A 204 12.18 -13.72 -27.54
CA VAL A 204 12.38 -12.83 -28.68
C VAL A 204 13.15 -13.58 -29.77
N GLN A 205 12.44 -13.97 -30.83
CA GLN A 205 13.03 -14.63 -32.00
C GLN A 205 13.36 -13.58 -33.07
N ASN A 206 14.65 -13.38 -33.37
CA ASN A 206 15.10 -12.44 -34.40
C ASN A 206 14.52 -11.01 -34.23
N GLY A 207 14.48 -10.53 -32.99
CA GLY A 207 13.94 -9.19 -32.65
C GLY A 207 12.42 -9.12 -32.51
N VAL A 208 11.68 -10.22 -32.69
CA VAL A 208 10.22 -10.27 -32.58
C VAL A 208 9.81 -11.09 -31.36
N LYS A 209 9.00 -10.51 -30.47
CA LYS A 209 8.38 -11.23 -29.33
C LYS A 209 7.50 -12.37 -29.86
N THR A 210 7.54 -13.51 -29.19
CA THR A 210 6.80 -14.72 -29.57
C THR A 210 5.93 -15.20 -28.40
N VAL A 211 6.24 -16.36 -27.84
CA VAL A 211 5.55 -17.02 -26.74
C VAL A 211 6.59 -17.48 -25.69
N TRP A 212 6.21 -18.42 -24.82
CA TRP A 212 7.03 -18.92 -23.72
C TRP A 212 7.37 -20.40 -23.91
N GLY A 213 8.40 -20.85 -23.21
CA GLY A 213 8.68 -22.27 -23.00
C GLY A 213 7.95 -22.82 -21.78
N GLN A 214 7.96 -24.15 -21.62
CA GLN A 214 7.34 -24.76 -20.44
C GLN A 214 8.05 -24.36 -19.15
N GLN A 215 9.38 -24.23 -19.23
CA GLN A 215 10.23 -23.76 -18.15
C GLN A 215 11.27 -22.78 -18.67
N HIS A 216 11.65 -21.84 -17.82
CA HIS A 216 12.69 -20.85 -18.09
C HIS A 216 13.76 -20.88 -17.00
N ASP A 217 15.02 -20.76 -17.40
CA ASP A 217 16.13 -20.70 -16.46
C ASP A 217 16.00 -19.48 -15.53
N ASN A 218 16.37 -19.65 -14.26
CA ASN A 218 16.13 -18.63 -13.23
C ASN A 218 16.95 -17.35 -13.43
N GLN A 219 18.06 -17.42 -14.16
CA GLN A 219 19.00 -16.32 -14.32
C GLN A 219 18.93 -15.73 -15.73
N THR A 220 19.04 -16.57 -16.75
CA THR A 220 19.02 -16.15 -18.16
C THR A 220 17.61 -15.85 -18.66
N LEU A 221 16.58 -16.37 -17.99
CA LEU A 221 15.16 -16.25 -18.38
C LEU A 221 14.82 -16.88 -19.73
N LEU A 222 15.75 -17.60 -20.35
CA LEU A 222 15.53 -18.33 -21.60
C LEU A 222 14.86 -19.67 -21.33
N PRO A 223 14.09 -20.21 -22.31
CA PRO A 223 13.56 -21.57 -22.19
C PRO A 223 14.67 -22.58 -21.87
N THR A 224 14.38 -23.52 -20.98
CA THR A 224 15.33 -24.56 -20.55
C THR A 224 14.68 -25.94 -20.58
N ASN A 225 15.50 -26.99 -20.49
CA ASN A 225 15.02 -28.37 -20.46
C ASN A 225 14.37 -28.69 -19.10
N ALA A 226 13.44 -29.66 -19.10
CA ALA A 226 12.95 -30.32 -17.88
C ALA A 226 13.29 -31.81 -17.90
N ARG A 227 12.32 -32.68 -18.22
CA ARG A 227 12.54 -34.11 -18.40
C ARG A 227 13.31 -34.36 -19.70
N THR A 228 13.86 -35.57 -19.86
CA THR A 228 14.67 -35.92 -21.06
C THR A 228 13.94 -35.70 -22.38
N PHE A 229 12.61 -35.75 -22.39
CA PHE A 229 11.75 -35.54 -23.55
C PHE A 229 11.07 -34.16 -23.59
N GLU A 230 11.46 -33.24 -22.70
CA GLU A 230 10.96 -31.87 -22.60
C GLU A 230 12.15 -30.93 -22.76
N LEU A 231 12.49 -30.67 -24.02
CA LEU A 231 13.64 -29.87 -24.38
C LEU A 231 13.28 -28.39 -24.42
N ALA A 232 14.28 -27.54 -24.21
CA ALA A 232 14.20 -26.08 -24.33
C ALA A 232 13.58 -25.71 -25.69
N SER A 233 12.41 -25.09 -25.64
CA SER A 233 11.57 -24.85 -26.82
C SER A 233 10.50 -23.81 -26.55
N LEU A 234 9.88 -23.34 -27.62
CA LEU A 234 8.64 -22.58 -27.54
C LEU A 234 7.46 -23.54 -27.48
N THR A 235 6.49 -23.21 -26.63
CA THR A 235 5.40 -24.13 -26.31
C THR A 235 4.03 -23.53 -26.54
N ALA A 236 3.16 -24.28 -27.21
CA ALA A 236 1.85 -23.77 -27.56
C ALA A 236 0.86 -23.83 -26.39
N GLY A 237 0.81 -24.95 -25.66
CA GLY A 237 -0.17 -25.19 -24.61
C GLY A 237 0.00 -24.24 -23.42
N GLU A 238 1.18 -24.25 -22.82
CA GLU A 238 1.53 -23.48 -21.62
C GLU A 238 1.44 -21.97 -21.90
N SER A 239 1.83 -21.55 -23.11
CA SER A 239 1.68 -20.16 -23.55
C SER A 239 0.22 -19.73 -23.68
N CYS A 240 -0.72 -20.66 -23.92
CA CYS A 240 -2.14 -20.31 -23.92
C CYS A 240 -2.59 -19.84 -22.54
N ASP A 241 -2.12 -20.48 -21.47
CA ASP A 241 -2.50 -20.12 -20.11
C ASP A 241 -1.87 -18.82 -19.65
N VAL A 242 -0.64 -18.53 -20.11
CA VAL A 242 -0.01 -17.22 -19.95
C VAL A 242 -0.84 -16.14 -20.65
N VAL A 243 -1.22 -16.35 -21.91
CA VAL A 243 -2.03 -15.38 -22.67
C VAL A 243 -3.39 -15.16 -22.01
N ARG A 244 -4.07 -16.22 -21.54
CA ARG A 244 -5.34 -16.09 -20.79
C ARG A 244 -5.17 -15.24 -19.54
N LEU A 245 -4.16 -15.53 -18.73
CA LEU A 245 -3.87 -14.76 -17.52
C LEU A 245 -3.63 -13.27 -17.86
N LEU A 246 -2.82 -12.98 -18.88
CA LEU A 246 -2.55 -11.60 -19.29
C LEU A 246 -3.80 -10.86 -19.80
N MET A 247 -4.70 -11.57 -20.49
CA MET A 247 -5.98 -11.01 -20.95
C MET A 247 -7.01 -10.82 -19.82
N GLU A 248 -6.86 -11.52 -18.69
CA GLU A 248 -7.69 -11.32 -17.50
C GLU A 248 -7.35 -10.03 -16.74
N ILE A 249 -6.12 -9.51 -16.87
CA ILE A 249 -5.69 -8.29 -16.17
C ILE A 249 -6.59 -7.11 -16.57
N PRO A 250 -7.25 -6.44 -15.60
CA PRO A 250 -8.02 -5.24 -15.87
C PRO A 250 -7.09 -4.08 -16.18
N HIS A 251 -7.42 -3.27 -17.19
CA HIS A 251 -6.59 -2.15 -17.64
C HIS A 251 -5.11 -2.52 -17.84
N PRO A 252 -4.81 -3.53 -18.68
CA PRO A 252 -3.44 -4.03 -18.84
C PRO A 252 -2.52 -2.96 -19.40
N SER A 253 -1.25 -2.97 -18.97
CA SER A 253 -0.24 -2.04 -19.46
C SER A 253 0.02 -2.20 -20.96
N GLY A 254 0.62 -1.19 -21.58
CA GLY A 254 1.03 -1.28 -23.00
C GLY A 254 1.94 -2.48 -23.29
N GLU A 255 2.84 -2.83 -22.36
CA GLU A 255 3.72 -4.00 -22.48
C GLU A 255 2.96 -5.33 -22.44
N VAL A 256 1.95 -5.44 -21.57
CA VAL A 256 1.07 -6.62 -21.52
C VAL A 256 0.28 -6.73 -22.81
N ILE A 257 -0.25 -5.62 -23.32
CA ILE A 257 -1.01 -5.60 -24.57
C ILE A 257 -0.13 -6.06 -25.74
N GLU A 258 1.10 -5.55 -25.83
CA GLU A 258 2.07 -5.97 -26.84
C GLU A 258 2.40 -7.47 -26.71
N ALA A 259 2.66 -7.95 -25.50
CA ALA A 259 2.99 -9.35 -25.24
C ALA A 259 1.88 -10.31 -25.73
N VAL A 260 0.61 -10.00 -25.43
CA VAL A 260 -0.54 -10.78 -25.91
C VAL A 260 -0.64 -10.73 -27.43
N LYS A 261 -0.54 -9.55 -28.05
CA LYS A 261 -0.60 -9.39 -29.52
C LYS A 261 0.49 -10.21 -30.22
N SER A 262 1.72 -10.16 -29.71
CA SER A 262 2.84 -10.93 -30.23
C SER A 262 2.64 -12.45 -30.12
N ALA A 263 2.12 -12.91 -28.99
CA ALA A 263 1.81 -14.33 -28.79
C ALA A 263 0.72 -14.81 -29.76
N MET A 264 -0.35 -14.04 -29.94
CA MET A 264 -1.43 -14.37 -30.89
C MET A 264 -0.95 -14.36 -32.34
N ALA A 265 -0.08 -13.42 -32.72
CA ALA A 265 0.55 -13.41 -34.04
C ALA A 265 1.44 -14.65 -34.26
N TRP A 266 2.16 -15.09 -33.23
CA TRP A 266 2.93 -16.32 -33.28
C TRP A 266 2.04 -17.55 -33.45
N PHE A 267 0.95 -17.67 -32.67
CA PHE A 267 -0.02 -18.77 -32.81
C PHE A 267 -0.59 -18.85 -34.22
N GLU A 268 -0.98 -17.72 -34.82
CA GLU A 268 -1.45 -17.67 -36.20
C GLU A 268 -0.40 -18.19 -37.18
N LYS A 269 0.85 -17.72 -37.03
CA LYS A 269 1.98 -18.08 -37.91
C LYS A 269 2.29 -19.58 -37.90
N VAL A 270 2.23 -20.23 -36.73
CA VAL A 270 2.67 -21.63 -36.56
C VAL A 270 1.54 -22.65 -36.56
N ALA A 271 0.32 -22.21 -36.89
CA ALA A 271 -0.86 -23.07 -36.96
C ALA A 271 -0.70 -24.16 -38.03
N ILE A 272 -1.00 -25.40 -37.66
CA ILE A 272 -0.98 -26.54 -38.58
C ILE A 272 -2.41 -26.79 -39.05
N THR A 273 -2.58 -26.88 -40.38
CA THR A 273 -3.88 -27.09 -41.02
C THR A 273 -3.91 -28.41 -41.79
N GLY A 274 -5.12 -28.90 -42.08
CA GLY A 274 -5.29 -30.08 -42.94
C GLY A 274 -4.99 -31.42 -42.28
N MET A 275 -4.85 -31.47 -40.95
CA MET A 275 -4.65 -32.70 -40.20
C MET A 275 -5.35 -32.68 -38.84
N ARG A 276 -5.64 -33.87 -38.32
CA ARG A 276 -6.09 -34.10 -36.93
C ARG A 276 -5.40 -35.32 -36.33
N VAL A 277 -5.39 -35.41 -35.00
CA VAL A 277 -4.89 -36.58 -34.27
C VAL A 277 -6.06 -37.45 -33.85
N GLU A 278 -5.99 -38.75 -34.14
CA GLU A 278 -7.05 -39.73 -33.84
C GLU A 278 -6.55 -40.82 -32.91
N LYS A 279 -7.42 -41.28 -32.00
CA LYS A 279 -7.19 -42.47 -31.16
C LYS A 279 -7.66 -43.71 -31.93
N VAL A 280 -6.76 -44.65 -32.15
CA VAL A 280 -7.05 -45.94 -32.80
C VAL A 280 -6.80 -47.05 -31.78
N ALA A 281 -7.81 -47.88 -31.50
CA ALA A 281 -7.68 -48.98 -30.54
C ALA A 281 -6.52 -49.94 -30.92
N ILE A 282 -5.84 -50.48 -29.91
CA ILE A 282 -4.76 -51.47 -30.10
C ILE A 282 -5.05 -52.75 -29.31
N PRO A 283 -4.53 -53.91 -29.76
CA PRO A 283 -4.65 -55.18 -29.03
C PRO A 283 -4.12 -55.10 -27.59
N GLU A 284 -4.71 -55.87 -26.67
CA GLU A 284 -4.37 -55.84 -25.23
C GLU A 284 -2.88 -56.11 -24.94
N ASP A 285 -2.25 -56.99 -25.71
CA ASP A 285 -0.82 -57.33 -25.61
C ASP A 285 0.11 -56.18 -26.05
N GLN A 286 -0.42 -55.16 -26.70
CA GLN A 286 0.31 -53.97 -27.16
C GLN A 286 0.04 -52.73 -26.31
N ILE A 287 -0.85 -52.83 -25.31
CA ILE A 287 -1.19 -51.73 -24.41
C ILE A 287 -0.01 -51.43 -23.49
N ALA A 288 0.61 -50.27 -23.68
CA ALA A 288 1.73 -49.82 -22.84
C ALA A 288 1.29 -49.34 -21.43
N ASN A 289 0.03 -48.92 -21.27
CA ASN A 289 -0.56 -48.49 -20.00
C ASN A 289 -2.08 -48.69 -20.04
N HIS A 290 -2.67 -49.21 -18.96
CA HIS A 290 -4.09 -49.60 -18.93
C HIS A 290 -5.08 -48.45 -19.15
N GLU A 291 -4.70 -47.20 -18.87
CA GLU A 291 -5.54 -46.02 -19.16
C GLU A 291 -5.44 -45.56 -20.63
N TYR A 292 -4.53 -46.14 -21.42
CA TYR A 292 -4.31 -45.79 -22.83
C TYR A 292 -4.42 -47.03 -23.76
N PRO A 293 -5.61 -47.64 -23.90
CA PRO A 293 -5.83 -48.81 -24.75
C PRO A 293 -5.92 -48.46 -26.25
N TYR A 294 -5.11 -47.50 -26.71
CA TYR A 294 -5.14 -46.95 -28.06
C TYR A 294 -3.77 -46.39 -28.46
N ASN A 295 -3.57 -46.22 -29.77
CA ASN A 295 -2.47 -45.48 -30.39
C ASN A 295 -2.96 -44.12 -30.90
N LEU A 296 -2.08 -43.11 -30.98
CA LEU A 296 -2.37 -41.84 -31.62
C LEU A 296 -1.79 -41.80 -33.03
N VAL A 297 -2.61 -41.45 -34.02
CA VAL A 297 -2.20 -41.34 -35.42
C VAL A 297 -2.60 -39.99 -36.00
N VAL A 298 -1.77 -39.46 -36.90
CA VAL A 298 -2.09 -38.25 -37.67
C VAL A 298 -2.91 -38.65 -38.89
N VAL A 299 -4.09 -38.04 -39.03
CA VAL A 299 -5.00 -38.24 -40.15
C VAL A 299 -5.08 -36.94 -40.95
N LYS A 300 -4.97 -37.04 -42.28
CA LYS A 300 -5.18 -35.89 -43.17
C LYS A 300 -6.67 -35.57 -43.22
N ASP A 301 -7.02 -34.32 -42.88
CA ASP A 301 -8.39 -33.85 -42.86
C ASP A 301 -8.41 -32.34 -43.12
N LYS A 302 -8.85 -31.95 -44.32
CA LYS A 302 -8.93 -30.54 -44.74
C LYS A 302 -9.97 -29.73 -43.95
N LYS A 303 -10.90 -30.39 -43.26
CA LYS A 303 -11.95 -29.75 -42.45
C LYS A 303 -11.61 -29.74 -40.96
N ALA A 304 -10.48 -30.33 -40.57
CA ALA A 304 -10.05 -30.30 -39.18
C ALA A 304 -9.79 -28.86 -38.72
N PRO A 305 -10.13 -28.53 -37.45
CA PRO A 305 -9.67 -27.30 -36.83
C PRO A 305 -8.14 -27.20 -36.87
N ARG A 306 -7.64 -25.96 -36.79
CA ARG A 306 -6.20 -25.72 -36.67
C ARG A 306 -5.67 -26.41 -35.41
N ILE A 307 -4.47 -26.96 -35.51
CA ILE A 307 -3.80 -27.69 -34.43
C ILE A 307 -2.36 -27.18 -34.29
N TRP A 308 -1.80 -27.27 -33.09
CA TRP A 308 -0.42 -26.86 -32.80
C TRP A 308 0.35 -28.03 -32.23
N ALA A 309 1.64 -28.11 -32.57
CA ALA A 309 2.54 -29.00 -31.85
C ALA A 309 2.74 -28.47 -30.41
N ARG A 310 3.09 -29.36 -29.48
CA ARG A 310 3.45 -28.91 -28.14
C ARG A 310 4.74 -28.11 -28.16
N PHE A 311 5.72 -28.53 -28.96
CA PHE A 311 7.07 -27.96 -28.99
C PHE A 311 7.47 -27.46 -30.37
N TYR A 312 8.15 -26.33 -30.38
CA TYR A 312 8.68 -25.68 -31.56
C TYR A 312 10.14 -25.28 -31.36
N GLU A 313 10.94 -25.43 -32.40
CA GLU A 313 12.33 -24.99 -32.42
C GLU A 313 12.41 -23.47 -32.19
N MET A 314 13.31 -23.05 -31.29
CA MET A 314 13.47 -21.64 -30.93
C MET A 314 14.08 -20.79 -32.05
N THR A 315 14.72 -21.43 -33.04
CA THR A 315 15.38 -20.76 -34.18
C THR A 315 14.43 -20.42 -35.32
N ASP A 316 13.52 -21.33 -35.67
CA ASP A 316 12.72 -21.23 -36.90
C ASP A 316 11.23 -21.60 -36.74
N ASN A 317 10.81 -22.04 -35.56
CA ASN A 317 9.46 -22.54 -35.27
C ASN A 317 9.11 -23.83 -36.03
N THR A 318 10.08 -24.70 -36.32
CA THR A 318 9.80 -26.05 -36.79
C THR A 318 9.17 -26.86 -35.63
N PRO A 319 7.98 -27.47 -35.81
CA PRO A 319 7.37 -28.30 -34.77
C PRO A 319 8.16 -29.60 -34.58
N PHE A 320 8.38 -30.02 -33.33
CA PHE A 320 9.07 -31.26 -33.02
C PHE A 320 8.43 -32.03 -31.85
N MET A 321 8.80 -33.29 -31.72
CA MET A 321 8.51 -34.17 -30.59
C MET A 321 9.80 -34.79 -30.10
N CYS A 322 9.75 -35.51 -28.97
CA CYS A 322 10.93 -36.10 -28.39
C CYS A 322 10.63 -37.48 -27.79
N ASN A 323 11.52 -38.43 -28.03
CA ASN A 323 11.46 -39.73 -27.38
C ASN A 323 12.08 -39.65 -25.98
N ARG A 324 11.81 -40.67 -25.13
CA ARG A 324 12.31 -40.71 -23.75
C ARG A 324 13.85 -40.71 -23.64
N ASP A 325 14.54 -41.09 -24.70
CA ASP A 325 16.01 -41.02 -24.85
C ASP A 325 16.54 -39.62 -25.20
N GLY A 326 15.67 -38.62 -25.33
CA GLY A 326 16.05 -37.23 -25.64
C GLY A 326 16.25 -36.96 -27.14
N ILE A 327 15.96 -37.93 -28.01
CA ILE A 327 16.09 -37.76 -29.45
C ILE A 327 14.87 -37.02 -29.99
N LYS A 328 15.12 -35.88 -30.65
CA LYS A 328 14.09 -35.13 -31.39
C LYS A 328 13.63 -35.92 -32.61
N VAL A 329 12.32 -35.92 -32.83
CA VAL A 329 11.66 -36.46 -34.02
C VAL A 329 10.64 -35.46 -34.54
N TYR A 330 10.35 -35.48 -35.84
CA TYR A 330 9.54 -34.45 -36.51
C TYR A 330 8.18 -34.97 -37.01
N LYS A 331 7.88 -36.24 -36.73
CA LYS A 331 6.59 -36.87 -37.04
C LYS A 331 6.10 -37.65 -35.83
N LEU A 332 4.79 -37.61 -35.58
CA LEU A 332 4.17 -38.38 -34.50
C LEU A 332 4.40 -39.90 -34.65
N SER A 333 4.48 -40.39 -35.88
CA SER A 333 4.76 -41.80 -36.20
C SER A 333 6.12 -42.28 -35.71
N ASP A 334 7.05 -41.35 -35.45
CA ASP A 334 8.43 -41.65 -35.07
C ASP A 334 8.61 -41.54 -33.53
N VAL A 335 7.56 -41.11 -32.82
CA VAL A 335 7.49 -41.15 -31.35
C VAL A 335 7.18 -42.57 -30.91
N LYS A 336 7.97 -43.15 -30.00
CA LYS A 336 7.73 -44.50 -29.46
C LYS A 336 6.37 -44.58 -28.76
N LEU A 337 5.69 -45.73 -28.86
CA LEU A 337 4.26 -45.88 -28.51
C LEU A 337 3.93 -45.40 -27.09
N GLU A 338 4.77 -45.72 -26.10
CA GLU A 338 4.61 -45.37 -24.69
C GLU A 338 4.65 -43.86 -24.41
N ARG A 339 5.32 -43.09 -25.27
CA ARG A 339 5.33 -41.61 -25.22
C ARG A 339 4.31 -41.01 -26.18
N ARG A 340 3.92 -41.72 -27.22
CA ARG A 340 2.93 -41.24 -28.18
C ARG A 340 1.53 -41.15 -27.58
N VAL A 341 1.16 -42.04 -26.66
CA VAL A 341 -0.22 -42.17 -26.14
C VAL A 341 -0.42 -41.59 -24.75
N GLY A 342 0.66 -41.54 -23.94
CA GLY A 342 0.67 -41.01 -22.58
C GLY A 342 1.18 -39.58 -22.45
N TYR A 343 1.41 -38.89 -23.58
CA TYR A 343 1.87 -37.50 -23.59
C TYR A 343 1.25 -36.76 -24.79
N ALA A 344 0.67 -35.59 -24.55
CA ALA A 344 0.04 -34.80 -25.59
C ALA A 344 1.09 -34.03 -26.41
N TRP A 345 1.38 -34.49 -27.63
CA TRP A 345 2.31 -33.83 -28.56
C TRP A 345 1.67 -32.76 -29.44
N TYR A 346 0.34 -32.70 -29.44
CA TYR A 346 -0.44 -31.70 -30.14
C TYR A 346 -1.55 -31.16 -29.26
N THR A 347 -1.96 -29.93 -29.52
CA THR A 347 -3.03 -29.24 -28.79
C THR A 347 -3.93 -28.43 -29.72
N TYR A 348 -5.19 -28.33 -29.33
CA TYR A 348 -6.19 -27.46 -29.96
C TYR A 348 -6.48 -26.22 -29.10
N GLU A 349 -5.77 -26.02 -27.98
CA GLU A 349 -6.01 -24.91 -27.07
C GLU A 349 -5.82 -23.52 -27.71
N PRO A 350 -4.81 -23.28 -28.57
CA PRO A 350 -4.68 -21.97 -29.23
C PRO A 350 -5.90 -21.62 -30.10
N GLU A 351 -6.56 -22.59 -30.74
CA GLU A 351 -7.76 -22.32 -31.55
C GLU A 351 -8.85 -21.64 -30.72
N LYS A 352 -9.01 -22.07 -29.47
CA LYS A 352 -10.01 -21.53 -28.56
C LYS A 352 -9.69 -20.09 -28.13
N LEU A 353 -8.42 -19.68 -28.19
CA LEU A 353 -8.00 -18.33 -27.79
C LEU A 353 -8.39 -17.25 -28.77
N PHE A 354 -8.45 -17.54 -30.08
CA PHE A 354 -8.69 -16.50 -31.08
C PHE A 354 -10.01 -15.77 -30.85
N LYS A 355 -11.07 -16.51 -30.48
CA LYS A 355 -12.35 -15.90 -30.11
C LYS A 355 -12.24 -14.99 -28.88
N VAL A 356 -11.58 -15.47 -27.83
CA VAL A 356 -11.37 -14.70 -26.58
C VAL A 356 -10.53 -13.45 -26.85
N TYR A 357 -9.53 -13.57 -27.71
CA TYR A 357 -8.64 -12.48 -28.10
C TYR A 357 -9.38 -11.40 -28.92
N GLU A 358 -10.27 -11.77 -29.84
CA GLU A 358 -11.11 -10.81 -30.55
C GLU A 358 -12.02 -10.02 -29.62
N GLU A 359 -12.62 -10.69 -28.63
CA GLU A 359 -13.43 -10.04 -27.59
C GLU A 359 -12.57 -9.14 -26.71
N TRP A 360 -11.38 -9.59 -26.33
CA TRP A 360 -10.41 -8.83 -25.55
C TRP A 360 -9.92 -7.58 -26.29
N LEU A 361 -9.61 -7.66 -27.60
CA LEU A 361 -9.19 -6.49 -28.37
C LEU A 361 -10.26 -5.39 -28.40
N LYS A 362 -11.54 -5.77 -28.56
CA LYS A 362 -12.67 -4.83 -28.49
C LYS A 362 -12.76 -4.19 -27.11
N LYS A 363 -12.58 -4.99 -26.04
CA LYS A 363 -12.54 -4.48 -24.67
C LYS A 363 -11.41 -3.46 -24.51
N ILE A 364 -10.18 -3.77 -24.94
CA ILE A 364 -9.04 -2.85 -24.84
C ILE A 364 -9.23 -1.58 -25.65
N GLU A 365 -9.82 -1.66 -26.85
CA GLU A 365 -10.14 -0.48 -27.65
C GLU A 365 -11.12 0.44 -26.91
N VAL A 366 -12.19 -0.12 -26.34
CA VAL A 366 -13.14 0.64 -25.52
C VAL A 366 -12.46 1.20 -24.25
N GLU A 367 -11.65 0.41 -23.57
CA GLU A 367 -10.94 0.82 -22.35
C GLU A 367 -9.92 1.92 -22.63
N SER A 368 -9.31 1.95 -23.82
CA SER A 368 -8.39 3.03 -24.22
C SER A 368 -9.06 4.41 -24.30
N ALA A 369 -10.41 4.45 -24.32
CA ALA A 369 -11.17 5.69 -24.30
C ALA A 369 -11.26 6.33 -22.89
N TYR A 370 -10.82 5.66 -21.82
CA TYR A 370 -10.79 6.22 -20.47
C TYR A 370 -9.51 5.83 -19.71
N ALA A 371 -9.16 6.60 -18.69
CA ALA A 371 -7.85 6.53 -18.02
C ALA A 371 -7.64 5.30 -17.11
N GLY A 372 -8.58 4.34 -17.08
CA GLY A 372 -8.57 3.23 -16.12
C GLY A 372 -8.81 3.71 -14.68
N TYR A 373 -7.89 3.39 -13.78
CA TYR A 373 -7.97 3.78 -12.37
C TYR A 373 -7.71 5.29 -12.17
N GLU A 374 -8.61 5.96 -11.47
CA GLU A 374 -8.46 7.40 -11.15
C GLU A 374 -7.72 7.66 -9.83
N VAL A 375 -7.22 6.61 -9.17
CA VAL A 375 -6.46 6.70 -7.92
C VAL A 375 -5.27 5.75 -7.97
N GLN A 376 -4.09 6.26 -7.64
CA GLN A 376 -2.84 5.50 -7.53
C GLN A 376 -2.12 5.88 -6.24
N ASP A 377 -1.72 4.90 -5.42
CA ASP A 377 -1.01 5.12 -4.15
C ASP A 377 -1.68 6.16 -3.22
N ASN A 378 -3.03 6.18 -3.19
CA ASN A 378 -3.90 7.15 -2.50
C ASN A 378 -3.95 8.57 -3.10
N MET A 379 -3.28 8.82 -4.23
CA MET A 379 -3.33 10.07 -4.96
C MET A 379 -4.28 9.99 -6.16
N PRO A 380 -5.08 11.03 -6.45
CA PRO A 380 -5.89 11.04 -7.67
C PRO A 380 -4.99 11.09 -8.91
N SER A 381 -5.35 10.38 -9.98
CA SER A 381 -4.57 10.33 -11.23
C SER A 381 -4.37 11.70 -11.88
N PHE A 382 -5.23 12.66 -11.55
CA PHE A 382 -5.19 14.05 -12.03
C PHE A 382 -4.51 15.03 -11.05
N TYR A 383 -3.70 14.55 -10.10
CA TYR A 383 -3.09 15.41 -9.08
C TYR A 383 -2.12 16.46 -9.64
N GLU A 384 -1.40 16.16 -10.73
CA GLU A 384 -0.50 17.14 -11.36
C GLU A 384 -1.30 18.30 -11.98
N GLN A 385 -2.46 18.01 -12.58
CA GLN A 385 -3.37 19.04 -13.10
C GLN A 385 -3.92 19.90 -11.96
N LEU A 386 -4.27 19.29 -10.82
CA LEU A 386 -4.65 20.05 -9.63
C LEU A 386 -3.51 20.97 -9.16
N LYS A 387 -2.28 20.46 -9.05
CA LYS A 387 -1.11 21.27 -8.67
C LYS A 387 -0.88 22.43 -9.62
N GLN A 388 -0.94 22.19 -10.93
CA GLN A 388 -0.79 23.23 -11.96
C GLN A 388 -1.87 24.33 -11.88
N SER A 389 -3.06 23.99 -11.36
CA SER A 389 -4.14 24.97 -11.15
C SER A 389 -3.93 25.90 -9.95
N LEU A 390 -3.00 25.58 -9.04
CA LEU A 390 -2.73 26.37 -7.84
C LEU A 390 -1.83 27.57 -8.17
N THR A 391 -2.46 28.70 -8.48
CA THR A 391 -1.75 29.96 -8.83
C THR A 391 -1.42 30.84 -7.63
N TYR A 392 -1.96 30.52 -6.45
CA TYR A 392 -1.80 31.25 -5.19
C TYR A 392 -2.00 32.78 -5.34
N PRO A 393 -3.21 33.24 -5.73
CA PRO A 393 -3.49 34.64 -6.04
C PRO A 393 -3.30 35.59 -4.86
N MET A 394 -3.27 35.11 -3.61
CA MET A 394 -3.04 35.95 -2.42
C MET A 394 -1.60 35.87 -1.90
N ALA A 395 -0.69 35.17 -2.59
CA ALA A 395 0.72 35.25 -2.26
C ALA A 395 1.25 36.69 -2.41
N TRP A 396 2.13 37.13 -1.50
CA TRP A 396 2.80 38.42 -1.65
C TRP A 396 3.60 38.44 -2.96
N GLY A 397 3.43 39.50 -3.76
CA GLY A 397 3.95 39.59 -5.13
C GLY A 397 2.94 39.18 -6.21
N ASN A 398 2.15 38.12 -5.98
CA ASN A 398 1.07 37.70 -6.89
C ASN A 398 -0.21 38.53 -6.68
N SER A 399 -0.49 38.91 -5.43
CA SER A 399 -1.68 39.68 -5.07
C SER A 399 -1.76 41.01 -5.84
N PRO A 400 -2.95 41.46 -6.26
CA PRO A 400 -3.14 42.80 -6.80
C PRO A 400 -2.94 43.89 -5.73
N GLU A 401 -3.15 43.60 -4.45
CA GLU A 401 -2.85 44.53 -3.35
C GLU A 401 -1.34 44.71 -3.21
N LYS A 402 -0.90 45.97 -3.20
CA LYS A 402 0.52 46.37 -3.17
C LYS A 402 0.91 47.07 -1.88
N ASP A 403 -0.06 47.47 -1.06
CA ASP A 403 0.18 47.88 0.32
C ASP A 403 0.34 46.64 1.20
N PHE A 404 1.52 46.47 1.78
CA PHE A 404 1.84 45.29 2.57
C PHE A 404 0.96 45.13 3.82
N GLY A 405 0.65 46.25 4.50
CA GLY A 405 -0.19 46.24 5.69
C GLY A 405 -1.59 45.72 5.37
N LYS A 406 -2.20 46.26 4.31
CA LYS A 406 -3.50 45.81 3.82
C LYS A 406 -3.48 44.38 3.30
N TRP A 407 -2.44 43.99 2.54
CA TRP A 407 -2.28 42.62 2.07
C TRP A 407 -2.26 41.64 3.24
N ARG A 408 -1.47 41.95 4.28
CA ARG A 408 -1.32 41.09 5.45
C ARG A 408 -2.65 40.92 6.20
N GLU A 409 -3.40 42.01 6.37
CA GLU A 409 -4.75 41.97 6.95
C GLU A 409 -5.67 41.07 6.13
N GLN A 410 -5.77 41.29 4.82
CA GLN A 410 -6.61 40.48 3.92
C GLN A 410 -6.19 39.00 3.89
N ALA A 411 -4.89 38.71 3.88
CA ALA A 411 -4.35 37.35 3.90
C ALA A 411 -4.67 36.65 5.23
N ARG A 412 -4.54 37.36 6.36
CA ARG A 412 -4.93 36.83 7.67
C ARG A 412 -6.43 36.60 7.76
N GLU A 413 -7.25 37.53 7.29
CA GLU A 413 -8.71 37.36 7.24
C GLU A 413 -9.07 36.12 6.42
N LYS A 414 -8.46 35.93 5.25
CA LYS A 414 -8.69 34.72 4.43
C LYS A 414 -8.27 33.45 5.16
N LEU A 415 -7.13 33.46 5.85
CA LEU A 415 -6.70 32.33 6.68
C LEU A 415 -7.76 32.00 7.74
N LEU A 416 -8.23 33.00 8.50
CA LEU A 416 -9.21 32.83 9.56
C LEU A 416 -10.58 32.41 9.01
N GLU A 417 -10.97 32.86 7.82
CA GLU A 417 -12.16 32.42 7.09
C GLU A 417 -12.06 30.92 6.74
N CYS A 418 -10.93 30.47 6.19
CA CYS A 418 -10.69 29.06 5.89
C CYS A 418 -10.65 28.16 7.15
N MET A 419 -10.36 28.75 8.32
CA MET A 419 -10.36 28.06 9.62
C MET A 419 -11.74 28.02 10.30
N GLN A 420 -12.77 28.65 9.75
CA GLN A 420 -14.09 28.69 10.39
C GLN A 420 -14.74 27.28 10.50
N PRO A 421 -15.63 27.08 11.50
CA PRO A 421 -16.03 28.03 12.53
C PRO A 421 -14.99 28.18 13.64
N ALA A 422 -14.90 29.37 14.25
CA ALA A 422 -14.18 29.54 15.50
C ALA A 422 -14.93 28.84 16.66
N PRO A 423 -14.24 28.06 17.53
CA PRO A 423 -14.86 27.52 18.73
C PRO A 423 -15.42 28.64 19.66
N PRO A 424 -16.53 28.41 20.39
CA PRO A 424 -17.10 29.41 21.28
C PRO A 424 -16.09 29.91 22.31
N VAL A 425 -16.06 31.22 22.54
CA VAL A 425 -15.19 31.85 23.53
C VAL A 425 -15.85 31.82 24.90
N VAL A 426 -15.13 31.36 25.91
CA VAL A 426 -15.52 31.37 27.34
C VAL A 426 -14.34 31.86 28.19
N SER A 427 -14.60 32.24 29.44
CA SER A 427 -13.53 32.61 30.38
C SER A 427 -12.57 31.43 30.60
N TYR A 428 -11.27 31.70 30.68
CA TYR A 428 -10.25 30.66 30.86
C TYR A 428 -10.44 29.84 32.14
N ASP A 429 -10.96 30.44 33.23
CA ASP A 429 -11.25 29.79 34.52
C ASP A 429 -10.12 28.83 34.95
N MET A 430 -8.86 29.29 34.91
CA MET A 430 -7.72 28.41 35.18
C MET A 430 -7.70 27.92 36.63
N LYS A 431 -7.41 26.63 36.81
CA LYS A 431 -7.15 26.01 38.12
C LYS A 431 -5.83 25.27 38.11
N VAL A 432 -5.03 25.45 39.15
CA VAL A 432 -3.83 24.64 39.41
C VAL A 432 -4.27 23.34 40.08
N ILE A 433 -3.86 22.21 39.52
CA ILE A 433 -4.23 20.86 40.02
C ILE A 433 -3.06 20.13 40.67
N ALA A 434 -1.82 20.45 40.31
CA ALA A 434 -0.62 19.94 40.95
C ALA A 434 0.55 20.90 40.75
N THR A 435 1.52 20.86 41.66
CA THR A 435 2.76 21.63 41.57
C THR A 435 3.98 20.77 41.92
N GLU A 436 5.11 21.08 41.31
CA GLU A 436 6.42 20.51 41.63
C GLU A 436 7.47 21.63 41.58
N LYS A 437 8.19 21.85 42.69
CA LYS A 437 9.32 22.78 42.69
C LYS A 437 10.50 22.14 41.97
N ARG A 438 11.08 22.86 40.99
CA ARG A 438 12.27 22.47 40.24
C ARG A 438 13.35 23.52 40.40
N LYS A 439 14.54 23.27 39.87
CA LYS A 439 15.68 24.17 40.01
C LYS A 439 15.41 25.46 39.21
N GLY A 440 15.09 26.56 39.91
CA GLY A 440 14.92 27.90 39.32
C GLY A 440 13.51 28.21 38.78
N TYR A 441 12.56 27.28 38.91
CA TYR A 441 11.17 27.49 38.47
C TYR A 441 10.21 26.52 39.17
N GLU A 442 8.92 26.85 39.16
CA GLU A 442 7.84 25.97 39.61
C GLU A 442 7.11 25.38 38.40
N ALA A 443 7.00 24.05 38.36
CA ALA A 443 6.17 23.36 37.39
C ALA A 443 4.74 23.22 37.93
N ARG A 444 3.74 23.68 37.17
CA ARG A 444 2.33 23.55 37.52
C ARG A 444 1.62 22.72 36.47
N LYS A 445 0.80 21.77 36.93
CA LYS A 445 -0.22 21.16 36.09
C LYS A 445 -1.48 21.97 36.32
N ILE A 446 -2.04 22.51 35.25
CA ILE A 446 -3.22 23.37 35.28
C ILE A 446 -4.34 22.76 34.43
N VAL A 447 -5.57 23.21 34.65
CA VAL A 447 -6.71 23.00 33.74
C VAL A 447 -7.38 24.34 33.45
N PHE A 448 -7.66 24.63 32.19
CA PHE A 448 -8.31 25.87 31.76
C PHE A 448 -9.21 25.62 30.54
N ASN A 449 -10.18 26.50 30.31
CA ASN A 449 -11.06 26.43 29.15
C ASN A 449 -10.35 27.03 27.93
N VAL A 450 -9.97 26.19 26.97
CA VAL A 450 -9.41 26.67 25.69
C VAL A 450 -10.53 27.18 24.77
N SER A 451 -11.70 26.56 24.85
CA SER A 451 -12.94 26.96 24.18
C SER A 451 -14.16 26.53 25.00
N GLY A 452 -15.36 26.92 24.55
CA GLY A 452 -16.62 26.46 25.12
C GLY A 452 -16.89 24.96 24.94
N TYR A 453 -16.12 24.28 24.09
CA TYR A 453 -16.20 22.82 23.92
C TYR A 453 -15.28 22.05 24.87
N SER A 454 -14.20 22.67 25.35
CA SER A 454 -13.11 21.92 25.95
C SER A 454 -12.40 22.68 27.07
N ARG A 455 -12.33 22.00 28.22
CA ARG A 455 -11.41 22.31 29.31
C ARG A 455 -10.26 21.33 29.27
N VAL A 456 -9.03 21.83 29.14
CA VAL A 456 -7.85 21.01 28.82
C VAL A 456 -6.79 21.10 29.92
N PRO A 457 -6.11 19.99 30.23
CA PRO A 457 -4.93 20.01 31.08
C PRO A 457 -3.71 20.54 30.31
N ALA A 458 -2.84 21.25 31.00
CA ALA A 458 -1.60 21.80 30.47
C ALA A 458 -0.50 21.83 31.55
N TYR A 459 0.76 21.86 31.10
CA TYR A 459 1.87 22.24 31.97
C TYR A 459 2.15 23.73 31.80
N LEU A 460 2.25 24.42 32.94
CA LEU A 460 2.66 25.82 33.05
C LEU A 460 3.89 25.89 33.94
N LEU A 461 5.05 26.19 33.36
CA LEU A 461 6.30 26.37 34.08
C LEU A 461 6.51 27.85 34.34
N VAL A 462 6.77 28.23 35.59
CA VAL A 462 6.90 29.64 36.01
C VAL A 462 8.25 29.85 36.69
N PRO A 463 9.16 30.67 36.12
CA PRO A 463 10.43 30.99 36.75
C PRO A 463 10.28 31.60 38.14
N GLU A 464 11.27 31.37 39.00
CA GLU A 464 11.33 32.04 40.30
C GLU A 464 11.63 33.55 40.12
N GLY A 465 10.94 34.40 40.88
CA GLY A 465 11.13 35.85 40.85
C GLY A 465 9.82 36.63 40.81
N LYS A 466 9.91 37.95 40.59
CA LYS A 466 8.76 38.87 40.64
C LYS A 466 8.10 39.14 39.28
N GLY A 467 8.63 38.59 38.18
CA GLY A 467 8.14 38.86 36.82
C GLY A 467 8.07 40.37 36.50
N PRO A 468 7.32 40.77 35.44
CA PRO A 468 6.78 39.90 34.41
C PRO A 468 7.93 39.24 33.60
N PHE A 469 7.72 38.01 33.15
CA PHE A 469 8.71 37.22 32.43
C PHE A 469 8.35 37.15 30.94
N PRO A 470 9.34 36.98 30.04
CA PRO A 470 9.06 36.51 28.69
C PRO A 470 8.41 35.12 28.76
N ALA A 471 7.67 34.74 27.72
CA ALA A 471 6.94 33.47 27.71
C ALA A 471 7.05 32.74 26.38
N VAL A 472 6.89 31.41 26.40
CA VAL A 472 6.86 30.56 25.20
C VAL A 472 5.69 29.59 25.25
N LEU A 473 4.85 29.62 24.21
CA LEU A 473 3.89 28.56 23.91
C LEU A 473 4.63 27.41 23.19
N LEU A 474 4.65 26.22 23.79
CA LEU A 474 5.27 25.03 23.21
C LEU A 474 4.25 24.09 22.57
N LEU A 475 4.56 23.68 21.34
CA LEU A 475 3.67 22.91 20.47
C LEU A 475 4.38 21.61 20.06
N HIS A 476 3.86 20.48 20.51
CA HIS A 476 4.48 19.16 20.34
C HIS A 476 4.34 18.57 18.93
N ASP A 477 5.22 17.62 18.60
CA ASP A 477 5.20 16.88 17.34
C ASP A 477 4.06 15.85 17.22
N HIS A 478 3.82 15.39 16.00
CA HIS A 478 2.90 14.30 15.69
C HIS A 478 3.48 12.94 16.12
N GLY A 479 4.68 12.61 15.64
CA GLY A 479 5.46 11.43 16.04
C GLY A 479 4.89 10.07 15.64
N ALA A 480 3.64 10.02 15.13
CA ALA A 480 2.85 8.78 15.07
C ALA A 480 2.73 8.12 16.46
N HIS A 481 2.86 8.93 17.51
CA HIS A 481 2.96 8.53 18.90
C HIS A 481 1.98 9.39 19.71
N PHE A 482 0.87 8.77 20.09
CA PHE A 482 -0.34 9.46 20.57
C PHE A 482 -0.58 9.35 22.08
N THR A 483 0.17 8.47 22.76
CA THR A 483 0.05 8.23 24.22
C THR A 483 0.48 9.44 25.06
N ILE A 484 1.32 10.31 24.49
CA ILE A 484 1.84 11.54 25.10
C ILE A 484 1.76 12.69 24.09
N GLY A 485 1.63 13.93 24.57
CA GLY A 485 1.66 15.14 23.76
C GLY A 485 2.59 16.19 24.34
N LYS A 486 2.09 17.01 25.26
CA LYS A 486 2.87 18.02 26.01
C LYS A 486 4.05 17.40 26.78
N GLU A 487 3.92 16.15 27.23
CA GLU A 487 4.99 15.39 27.89
C GLU A 487 6.19 15.12 26.97
N LYS A 488 6.04 15.26 25.65
CA LYS A 488 7.18 15.16 24.72
C LYS A 488 8.17 16.32 24.90
N MET A 489 7.70 17.47 25.39
CA MET A 489 8.46 18.72 25.47
C MET A 489 8.67 19.23 26.90
N VAL A 490 7.84 18.81 27.85
CA VAL A 490 7.95 19.17 29.28
C VAL A 490 8.04 17.90 30.11
N ARG A 491 9.02 17.81 31.01
CA ARG A 491 9.19 16.65 31.89
C ARG A 491 7.92 16.45 32.73
N PRO A 492 7.21 15.32 32.60
CA PRO A 492 5.99 15.11 33.36
C PRO A 492 6.24 14.98 34.87
N PHE A 493 5.19 15.17 35.65
CA PHE A 493 5.19 14.89 37.10
C PHE A 493 3.79 14.47 37.56
N GLY A 494 3.72 13.66 38.61
CA GLY A 494 2.44 13.11 39.10
C GLY A 494 1.74 12.20 38.09
N VAL A 495 2.49 11.55 37.20
CA VAL A 495 2.00 10.56 36.22
C VAL A 495 2.56 9.17 36.55
N SER A 496 2.06 8.12 35.88
CA SER A 496 2.57 6.76 36.08
C SER A 496 4.00 6.59 35.54
N ASP A 497 4.72 5.59 36.07
CA ASP A 497 6.06 5.22 35.59
C ASP A 497 6.08 4.90 34.08
N MET A 498 4.97 4.38 33.55
CA MET A 498 4.83 4.10 32.12
C MET A 498 4.88 5.39 31.29
N VAL A 499 4.14 6.43 31.69
CA VAL A 499 4.14 7.73 31.01
C VAL A 499 5.48 8.44 31.17
N MET A 500 6.11 8.38 32.36
CA MET A 500 7.45 8.93 32.57
C MET A 500 8.48 8.30 31.63
N LYS A 501 8.52 6.96 31.57
CA LYS A 501 9.45 6.24 30.68
C LYS A 501 9.21 6.54 29.22
N ASP A 502 7.94 6.65 28.82
CA ASP A 502 7.53 6.98 27.46
C ASP A 502 8.03 8.38 27.06
N ALA A 503 7.78 9.38 27.91
CA ALA A 503 8.26 10.75 27.74
C ALA A 503 9.80 10.81 27.67
N ASP A 504 10.51 10.13 28.58
CA ASP A 504 11.98 10.12 28.60
C ASP A 504 12.57 9.46 27.35
N SER A 505 11.92 8.42 26.85
CA SER A 505 12.32 7.71 25.63
C SER A 505 12.12 8.61 24.41
N TRP A 506 11.00 9.31 24.33
CA TRP A 506 10.72 10.26 23.27
C TRP A 506 11.68 11.45 23.29
N CYS A 507 11.92 12.01 24.49
CA CYS A 507 12.85 13.12 24.69
C CYS A 507 14.27 12.74 24.23
N LYS A 508 14.74 11.52 24.51
CA LYS A 508 16.03 11.02 23.98
C LYS A 508 16.02 10.86 22.46
N ALA A 509 14.94 10.31 21.91
CA ALA A 509 14.84 9.99 20.49
C ALA A 509 14.64 11.21 19.58
N CYS A 510 14.07 12.30 20.09
CA CYS A 510 13.68 13.47 19.28
C CYS A 510 14.25 14.81 19.76
N TYR A 511 14.60 14.93 21.06
CA TYR A 511 14.98 16.19 21.72
C TYR A 511 16.33 16.10 22.45
N ASP A 512 17.16 15.12 22.09
CA ASP A 512 18.53 14.96 22.61
C ASP A 512 18.60 14.83 24.15
N GLY A 513 17.56 14.22 24.73
CA GLY A 513 17.44 13.97 26.17
C GLY A 513 17.26 15.25 27.00
N GLN A 514 16.87 16.36 26.38
CA GLN A 514 16.54 17.61 27.05
C GLN A 514 15.10 18.00 26.76
N TYR A 515 14.29 18.15 27.81
CA TYR A 515 12.94 18.69 27.68
C TYR A 515 13.02 20.20 27.40
N VAL A 516 12.60 20.60 26.19
CA VAL A 516 12.70 21.99 25.71
C VAL A 516 12.02 22.96 26.66
N GLY A 517 10.86 22.58 27.23
CA GLY A 517 10.13 23.43 28.16
C GLY A 517 10.86 23.65 29.47
N ASP A 518 11.39 22.59 30.06
CA ASP A 518 12.23 22.69 31.26
C ASP A 518 13.46 23.57 31.00
N TYR A 519 14.14 23.37 29.85
CA TYR A 519 15.30 24.18 29.48
C TYR A 519 14.96 25.68 29.34
N LEU A 520 13.85 26.02 28.68
CA LEU A 520 13.42 27.42 28.55
C LEU A 520 13.01 28.02 29.89
N ALA A 521 12.34 27.26 30.76
CA ALA A 521 11.95 27.70 32.09
C ALA A 521 13.16 27.98 32.99
N GLU A 522 14.19 27.12 32.95
CA GLU A 522 15.47 27.34 33.63
C GLU A 522 16.18 28.62 33.16
N ASN A 523 15.89 29.06 31.93
CA ASN A 523 16.45 30.27 31.33
C ASN A 523 15.49 31.48 31.40
N GLY A 524 14.51 31.45 32.32
CA GLY A 524 13.72 32.63 32.69
C GLY A 524 12.45 32.86 31.87
N TYR A 525 11.99 31.86 31.10
CA TYR A 525 10.74 31.94 30.36
C TYR A 525 9.58 31.26 31.11
N VAL A 526 8.40 31.88 31.09
CA VAL A 526 7.16 31.16 31.41
C VAL A 526 6.82 30.24 30.24
N VAL A 527 6.61 28.96 30.49
CA VAL A 527 6.33 27.98 29.42
C VAL A 527 4.94 27.41 29.58
N LEU A 528 4.15 27.43 28.51
CA LEU A 528 2.87 26.73 28.43
C LEU A 528 2.95 25.61 27.39
N ALA A 529 2.59 24.39 27.78
CA ALA A 529 2.49 23.25 26.87
C ALA A 529 1.17 22.50 27.11
N LEU A 530 0.41 22.26 26.05
CA LEU A 530 -0.85 21.52 26.07
C LEU A 530 -0.92 20.52 24.93
N ASP A 531 -1.76 19.50 25.10
CA ASP A 531 -1.99 18.49 24.08
C ASP A 531 -2.83 19.08 22.92
N ALA A 532 -2.45 18.74 21.69
CA ALA A 532 -3.40 18.80 20.57
C ALA A 532 -4.48 17.73 20.77
N LEU A 533 -5.71 17.99 20.30
CA LEU A 533 -6.77 16.97 20.32
C LEU A 533 -6.26 15.69 19.65
N PHE A 534 -6.51 14.53 20.28
CA PHE A 534 -6.06 13.18 19.91
C PHE A 534 -4.73 12.70 20.53
N TRP A 535 -3.98 13.58 21.20
CA TRP A 535 -2.76 13.21 21.94
C TRP A 535 -2.95 13.26 23.46
N GLY A 536 -2.18 12.44 24.17
CA GLY A 536 -2.01 12.54 25.62
C GLY A 536 -3.36 12.50 26.35
N GLU A 537 -3.58 13.50 27.20
CA GLU A 537 -4.81 13.59 28.01
C GLU A 537 -6.03 14.07 27.21
N ARG A 538 -5.83 14.53 25.96
CA ARG A 538 -6.89 14.78 24.97
C ARG A 538 -6.99 13.64 23.94
N GLY A 539 -6.38 12.51 24.25
CA GLY A 539 -6.36 11.31 23.43
C GLY A 539 -7.71 10.60 23.35
N ARG A 540 -7.70 9.46 22.66
CA ARG A 540 -8.88 8.60 22.56
C ARG A 540 -9.15 7.93 23.91
N LYS A 541 -10.44 7.78 24.26
CA LYS A 541 -10.87 7.01 25.44
C LYS A 541 -10.49 5.53 25.32
N GLU A 542 -10.52 5.01 24.09
CA GLU A 542 -9.98 3.69 23.80
C GLU A 542 -8.44 3.71 23.88
N TYR A 543 -7.75 2.90 23.09
CA TYR A 543 -6.30 2.92 22.99
C TYR A 543 -5.83 3.81 21.82
N ALA A 544 -4.57 4.25 21.88
CA ALA A 544 -3.90 4.96 20.79
C ALA A 544 -3.91 4.12 19.50
N ARG A 545 -4.41 4.68 18.39
CA ARG A 545 -4.46 3.99 17.09
C ARG A 545 -4.25 4.99 15.96
N TYR A 546 -3.26 4.71 15.11
CA TYR A 546 -2.87 5.58 14.00
C TYR A 546 -4.00 5.82 12.99
N ASP A 547 -4.73 4.76 12.61
CA ASP A 547 -5.75 4.84 11.54
C ASP A 547 -7.02 5.59 11.94
N SER A 548 -7.23 5.84 13.24
CA SER A 548 -8.44 6.52 13.72
C SER A 548 -8.45 8.03 13.46
N GLN A 549 -7.33 8.58 12.99
CA GLN A 549 -7.20 9.99 12.61
C GLN A 549 -8.12 10.38 11.46
N GLN A 550 -8.22 9.54 10.43
CA GLN A 550 -9.08 9.80 9.28
C GLN A 550 -10.55 9.85 9.71
N ALA A 551 -10.97 8.93 10.60
CA ALA A 551 -12.32 8.93 11.15
C ALA A 551 -12.61 10.18 11.98
N LEU A 552 -11.69 10.61 12.84
CA LEU A 552 -11.85 11.85 13.61
C LEU A 552 -11.99 13.06 12.68
N SER A 553 -11.10 13.20 11.70
CA SER A 553 -11.13 14.31 10.75
C SER A 553 -12.40 14.30 9.91
N ALA A 554 -12.85 13.13 9.43
CA ALA A 554 -14.07 13.01 8.66
C ALA A 554 -15.31 13.40 9.48
N ASN A 555 -15.38 12.98 10.75
CA ASN A 555 -16.49 13.33 11.64
C ASN A 555 -16.52 14.84 11.94
N LEU A 556 -15.37 15.45 12.24
CA LEU A 556 -15.29 16.89 12.46
C LEU A 556 -15.74 17.66 11.21
N LEU A 557 -15.23 17.29 10.01
CA LEU A 557 -15.57 17.97 8.77
C LEU A 557 -17.06 17.87 8.44
N GLN A 558 -17.69 16.71 8.69
CA GLN A 558 -19.14 16.55 8.53
C GLN A 558 -19.95 17.42 9.51
N MET A 559 -19.37 17.76 10.67
CA MET A 559 -19.94 18.72 11.63
C MET A 559 -19.53 20.17 11.34
N GLY A 560 -18.91 20.43 10.19
CA GLY A 560 -18.52 21.76 9.75
C GLY A 560 -17.21 22.28 10.32
N MET A 561 -16.42 21.46 11.03
CA MET A 561 -15.14 21.86 11.64
C MET A 561 -13.98 21.08 11.02
N SER A 562 -12.88 21.71 10.63
CA SER A 562 -11.67 20.95 10.27
C SER A 562 -10.85 20.61 11.52
N TRP A 563 -10.22 19.43 11.56
CA TRP A 563 -9.38 19.06 12.69
C TRP A 563 -8.16 19.99 12.82
N GLY A 564 -7.49 20.30 11.71
CA GLY A 564 -6.42 21.31 11.67
C GLY A 564 -6.89 22.70 12.09
N GLY A 565 -8.11 23.12 11.68
CA GLY A 565 -8.69 24.39 12.11
C GLY A 565 -8.96 24.45 13.60
N LEU A 566 -9.51 23.39 14.19
CA LEU A 566 -9.72 23.29 15.63
C LEU A 566 -8.40 23.38 16.42
N ILE A 567 -7.36 22.67 15.98
CA ILE A 567 -6.02 22.74 16.60
C ILE A 567 -5.46 24.16 16.50
N ALA A 568 -5.55 24.79 15.32
CA ALA A 568 -5.06 26.15 15.14
C ALA A 568 -5.82 27.18 16.02
N TRP A 569 -7.13 27.02 16.21
CA TRP A 569 -7.91 27.84 17.15
C TRP A 569 -7.52 27.59 18.61
N ASP A 570 -7.28 26.34 19.00
CA ASP A 570 -6.78 26.01 20.33
C ASP A 570 -5.42 26.68 20.59
N ASP A 571 -4.54 26.72 19.58
CA ASP A 571 -3.23 27.35 19.66
C ASP A 571 -3.32 28.88 19.80
N ILE A 572 -4.21 29.52 19.01
CA ILE A 572 -4.52 30.96 19.14
C ILE A 572 -5.01 31.27 20.56
N ARG A 573 -6.00 30.50 21.05
CA ARG A 573 -6.59 30.71 22.39
C ARG A 573 -5.59 30.45 23.51
N SER A 574 -4.65 29.52 23.31
CA SER A 574 -3.57 29.24 24.26
C SER A 574 -2.53 30.35 24.30
N ALA A 575 -2.19 30.95 23.15
CA ALA A 575 -1.33 32.13 23.08
C ALA A 575 -1.95 33.34 23.78
N GLU A 576 -3.24 33.61 23.56
CA GLU A 576 -4.00 34.66 24.25
C GLU A 576 -4.05 34.43 25.76
N PHE A 577 -4.31 33.18 26.19
CA PHE A 577 -4.31 32.81 27.59
C PHE A 577 -2.94 33.07 28.23
N LEU A 578 -1.86 32.63 27.59
CA LEU A 578 -0.49 32.83 28.07
C LEU A 578 -0.16 34.32 28.23
N ALA A 579 -0.51 35.14 27.23
CA ALA A 579 -0.31 36.58 27.25
C ALA A 579 -1.17 37.31 28.31
N SER A 580 -2.27 36.69 28.76
CA SER A 580 -3.15 37.26 29.80
C SER A 580 -2.67 37.04 31.24
N LEU A 581 -1.68 36.16 31.45
CA LEU A 581 -1.21 35.83 32.79
C LEU A 581 -0.44 37.01 33.42
N PRO A 582 -0.68 37.35 34.71
CA PRO A 582 -0.08 38.52 35.34
C PRO A 582 1.44 38.44 35.47
N GLN A 583 2.01 37.24 35.50
CA GLN A 583 3.46 37.02 35.53
C GLN A 583 4.12 37.04 34.14
N VAL A 584 3.37 37.26 33.06
CA VAL A 584 3.88 37.26 31.67
C VAL A 584 3.93 38.68 31.13
N ASP A 585 5.04 39.04 30.50
CA ASP A 585 5.13 40.24 29.68
C ASP A 585 4.48 39.95 28.33
N LYS A 586 3.28 40.52 28.12
CA LYS A 586 2.49 40.31 26.90
C LYS A 586 3.19 40.77 25.61
N GLU A 587 4.20 41.64 25.70
CA GLU A 587 5.01 42.06 24.55
C GLU A 587 6.21 41.14 24.30
N LYS A 588 6.40 40.10 25.12
CA LYS A 588 7.50 39.13 25.01
C LYS A 588 7.01 37.68 25.04
N VAL A 589 5.91 37.42 24.33
CA VAL A 589 5.34 36.07 24.18
C VAL A 589 5.79 35.48 22.85
N ALA A 590 6.46 34.35 22.90
CA ALA A 590 6.88 33.59 21.72
C ALA A 590 6.10 32.28 21.56
N THR A 591 6.25 31.64 20.41
CA THR A 591 5.79 30.27 20.17
C THR A 591 6.92 29.42 19.58
N MET A 592 7.00 28.16 19.96
CA MET A 592 7.96 27.22 19.38
C MET A 592 7.33 25.84 19.20
N GLY A 593 7.72 25.16 18.13
CA GLY A 593 7.37 23.76 17.98
C GLY A 593 8.29 22.97 17.07
N PHE A 594 8.10 21.65 17.10
CA PHE A 594 8.87 20.67 16.33
C PHE A 594 7.93 19.81 15.47
N SER A 595 8.28 19.58 14.19
CA SER A 595 7.48 18.80 13.25
C SER A 595 6.06 19.37 13.09
N MET A 596 4.99 18.61 13.30
CA MET A 596 3.62 19.18 13.39
C MET A 596 3.52 20.36 14.37
N GLY A 597 4.31 20.37 15.44
CA GLY A 597 4.42 21.51 16.33
C GLY A 597 5.00 22.76 15.65
N ALA A 598 5.96 22.58 14.74
CA ALA A 598 6.51 23.67 13.94
C ALA A 598 5.48 24.22 12.94
N HIS A 599 4.64 23.37 12.33
CA HIS A 599 3.44 23.80 11.59
C HIS A 599 2.58 24.73 12.44
N ARG A 600 2.21 24.24 13.63
CA ARG A 600 1.37 24.97 14.58
C ARG A 600 2.02 26.29 15.02
N ALA A 601 3.33 26.33 15.22
CA ALA A 601 4.05 27.53 15.63
C ALA A 601 4.00 28.65 14.57
N TRP A 602 4.35 28.36 13.31
CA TRP A 602 4.26 29.39 12.27
C TRP A 602 2.81 29.74 11.92
N MET A 603 1.88 28.79 12.04
CA MET A 603 0.44 29.06 11.85
C MET A 603 -0.09 30.02 12.91
N THR A 604 0.29 29.82 14.17
CA THR A 604 -0.08 30.71 15.29
C THR A 604 0.51 32.11 15.07
N MET A 605 1.76 32.20 14.60
CA MET A 605 2.38 33.48 14.23
C MET A 605 1.67 34.18 13.07
N ALA A 606 1.15 33.44 12.10
CA ALA A 606 0.36 34.02 11.01
C ALA A 606 -1.01 34.52 11.50
N ALA A 607 -1.69 33.74 12.36
CA ALA A 607 -3.09 33.94 12.69
C ALA A 607 -3.38 34.95 13.82
N THR A 608 -2.44 35.19 14.75
CA THR A 608 -2.67 36.08 15.90
C THR A 608 -1.48 36.97 16.23
N ASP A 609 -1.75 38.13 16.84
CA ASP A 609 -0.73 39.05 17.37
C ASP A 609 -0.46 38.85 18.87
N ALA A 610 -1.07 37.84 19.50
CA ALA A 610 -0.77 37.44 20.87
C ALA A 610 0.68 36.93 21.03
N VAL A 611 1.28 36.40 19.95
CA VAL A 611 2.69 36.00 19.88
C VAL A 611 3.49 36.99 19.02
N LYS A 612 4.68 37.34 19.52
CA LYS A 612 5.57 38.37 19.00
C LYS A 612 6.79 37.80 18.28
N ALA A 613 7.26 36.61 18.64
CA ALA A 613 8.35 35.90 17.96
C ALA A 613 8.06 34.39 17.85
N GLY A 614 8.63 33.69 16.86
CA GLY A 614 8.36 32.27 16.64
C GLY A 614 9.59 31.45 16.25
N ALA A 615 9.56 30.16 16.59
CA ALA A 615 10.56 29.18 16.13
C ALA A 615 9.90 27.89 15.62
N ALA A 616 10.29 27.45 14.43
CA ALA A 616 9.77 26.27 13.75
C ALA A 616 10.92 25.30 13.41
N VAL A 617 10.92 24.13 14.04
CA VAL A 617 11.94 23.08 13.85
C VAL A 617 11.39 21.93 13.01
N CYS A 618 12.06 21.62 11.90
CA CYS A 618 11.79 20.50 11.00
C CYS A 618 10.36 20.48 10.45
N TRP A 619 9.84 21.63 10.02
CA TRP A 619 8.57 21.71 9.29
C TRP A 619 8.48 23.04 8.54
N MET A 620 8.81 23.02 7.25
CA MET A 620 8.44 24.02 6.24
C MET A 620 8.73 23.43 4.87
N ASN A 621 7.84 23.61 3.90
CA ASN A 621 8.02 23.11 2.54
C ASN A 621 7.01 23.77 1.59
N THR A 622 7.08 23.47 0.30
CA THR A 622 6.08 23.90 -0.69
C THR A 622 5.07 22.78 -0.96
N THR A 623 3.85 23.13 -1.38
CA THR A 623 2.85 22.15 -1.82
C THR A 623 3.39 21.30 -2.98
N ASP A 624 4.16 21.91 -3.90
CA ASP A 624 4.72 21.20 -5.04
C ASP A 624 5.66 20.04 -4.65
N SER A 625 6.54 20.27 -3.67
CA SER A 625 7.49 19.26 -3.20
C SER A 625 6.84 18.21 -2.28
N LEU A 626 5.78 18.57 -1.55
CA LEU A 626 5.05 17.63 -0.68
C LEU A 626 4.07 16.75 -1.44
N MET A 627 3.39 17.25 -2.47
CA MET A 627 2.34 16.51 -3.18
C MET A 627 2.91 15.65 -4.33
N THR A 628 3.67 14.60 -3.98
CA THR A 628 4.22 13.60 -4.92
C THR A 628 3.89 12.16 -4.50
N LEU A 629 3.83 11.20 -5.43
CA LEU A 629 3.45 9.80 -5.14
C LEU A 629 4.26 9.12 -4.02
N THR A 630 5.49 9.60 -3.74
CA THR A 630 6.39 8.99 -2.77
C THR A 630 6.46 9.69 -1.42
N ASN A 631 5.85 10.89 -1.30
CA ASN A 631 5.92 11.66 -0.06
C ASN A 631 5.06 11.04 1.05
N ASN A 632 5.56 11.04 2.28
CA ASN A 632 4.88 10.45 3.43
C ASN A 632 3.60 11.20 3.84
N GLN A 633 3.48 12.50 3.55
CA GLN A 633 2.28 13.27 3.86
C GLN A 633 1.05 12.81 3.07
N ASN A 634 1.23 12.24 1.88
CA ASN A 634 0.14 11.79 1.01
C ASN A 634 -0.54 10.50 1.49
N LYS A 635 -0.02 9.88 2.55
CA LYS A 635 -0.67 8.75 3.23
C LYS A 635 -1.88 9.17 4.08
N GLY A 636 -2.19 10.47 4.16
CA GLY A 636 -3.37 11.03 4.81
C GLY A 636 -3.30 11.10 6.34
N GLY A 637 -2.73 10.08 7.00
CA GLY A 637 -2.75 9.94 8.46
C GLY A 637 -2.34 11.20 9.24
N SER A 638 -1.08 11.64 9.10
CA SER A 638 -0.57 12.80 9.83
C SER A 638 -1.03 14.16 9.28
N ALA A 639 -1.49 14.21 8.04
CA ALA A 639 -1.81 15.48 7.37
C ALA A 639 -3.07 16.14 7.97
N TYR A 640 -4.10 15.35 8.34
CA TYR A 640 -5.39 15.89 8.79
C TYR A 640 -5.31 16.86 9.98
N ALA A 641 -4.36 16.67 10.89
CA ALA A 641 -4.13 17.57 12.02
C ALA A 641 -3.56 18.94 11.62
N MET A 642 -3.17 19.12 10.36
CA MET A 642 -2.56 20.34 9.82
C MET A 642 -3.33 20.91 8.62
N LEU A 643 -4.26 20.16 8.03
CA LEU A 643 -5.03 20.61 6.87
C LEU A 643 -6.09 21.63 7.28
N ILE A 644 -5.94 22.84 6.73
CA ILE A 644 -6.98 23.85 6.71
C ILE A 644 -7.68 23.75 5.34
N PRO A 645 -9.00 23.56 5.26
CA PRO A 645 -9.70 23.48 3.97
C PRO A 645 -9.52 24.75 3.13
N ASN A 646 -9.48 24.60 1.81
CA ASN A 646 -9.49 25.67 0.79
C ASN A 646 -8.33 26.69 0.79
N ILE A 647 -7.52 26.81 1.85
CA ILE A 647 -6.47 27.83 1.93
C ILE A 647 -5.44 27.73 0.78
N ARG A 648 -5.17 26.52 0.25
CA ARG A 648 -4.22 26.32 -0.87
C ARG A 648 -4.72 26.86 -2.20
N LEU A 649 -6.01 27.16 -2.33
CA LEU A 649 -6.54 27.90 -3.48
C LEU A 649 -6.03 29.35 -3.51
N TYR A 650 -5.58 29.89 -2.37
CA TYR A 650 -5.17 31.29 -2.21
C TYR A 650 -3.68 31.42 -1.93
N MET A 651 -3.13 30.54 -1.10
CA MET A 651 -1.77 30.63 -0.56
C MET A 651 -1.17 29.25 -0.28
N ASP A 652 0.03 29.00 -0.80
CA ASP A 652 0.89 27.90 -0.36
C ASP A 652 1.35 28.05 1.12
N TYR A 653 1.96 27.01 1.71
CA TYR A 653 2.51 27.02 3.06
C TYR A 653 3.43 28.21 3.38
N PRO A 654 4.50 28.50 2.60
CA PRO A 654 5.37 29.65 2.89
C PRO A 654 4.63 30.99 2.75
N HIS A 655 3.61 31.09 1.90
CA HIS A 655 2.81 32.30 1.77
C HIS A 655 1.97 32.56 3.03
N VAL A 656 1.38 31.51 3.62
CA VAL A 656 0.65 31.65 4.90
C VAL A 656 1.62 32.01 6.03
N ALA A 657 2.77 31.35 6.12
CA ALA A 657 3.79 31.69 7.11
C ALA A 657 4.24 33.16 6.99
N SER A 658 4.30 33.71 5.77
CA SER A 658 4.66 35.10 5.50
C SER A 658 3.67 36.15 6.01
N ILE A 659 2.45 35.77 6.40
CA ILE A 659 1.52 36.67 7.11
C ILE A 659 2.13 37.13 8.44
N ALA A 660 3.05 36.35 9.03
CA ALA A 660 3.73 36.74 10.26
C ALA A 660 4.65 37.96 10.10
N CYS A 661 5.10 38.28 8.89
CA CYS A 661 6.00 39.42 8.65
C CYS A 661 5.37 40.76 9.13
N PRO A 662 6.12 41.62 9.83
CA PRO A 662 7.57 41.59 10.06
C PRO A 662 8.00 40.91 11.37
N LYS A 663 7.14 40.09 12.02
CA LYS A 663 7.49 39.45 13.29
C LYS A 663 8.73 38.55 13.15
N PRO A 664 9.60 38.48 14.17
CA PRO A 664 10.75 37.60 14.13
C PRO A 664 10.40 36.12 14.08
N MET A 665 11.04 35.38 13.17
CA MET A 665 10.85 33.95 12.96
C MET A 665 12.18 33.23 12.75
N LEU A 666 12.39 32.12 13.47
CA LEU A 666 13.49 31.19 13.24
C LEU A 666 12.95 29.88 12.63
N PHE A 667 13.40 29.53 11.43
CA PHE A 667 13.10 28.24 10.80
C PHE A 667 14.36 27.36 10.71
N THR A 668 14.23 26.10 11.10
CA THR A 668 15.33 25.14 11.02
C THR A 668 14.88 23.82 10.41
N ASN A 669 15.76 23.14 9.67
CA ASN A 669 15.49 21.79 9.14
C ASN A 669 16.76 20.93 9.09
N GLY A 670 16.59 19.61 9.14
CA GLY A 670 17.69 18.66 8.95
C GLY A 670 17.98 18.40 7.47
N LEU A 671 19.25 18.26 7.10
CA LEU A 671 19.68 17.86 5.74
C LEU A 671 19.41 16.38 5.45
N LYS A 672 19.28 15.55 6.50
CA LYS A 672 18.98 14.12 6.41
C LYS A 672 17.51 13.81 6.77
N ASP A 673 16.66 14.83 6.79
CA ASP A 673 15.25 14.69 7.05
C ASP A 673 14.56 13.97 5.87
N LYS A 674 13.90 12.84 6.16
CA LYS A 674 13.21 12.03 5.16
C LYS A 674 11.73 12.43 4.98
N LEU A 675 11.19 13.28 5.86
CA LEU A 675 9.81 13.72 5.83
C LEU A 675 9.65 15.02 5.02
N PHE A 676 10.68 15.88 5.05
CA PHE A 676 10.66 17.18 4.38
C PHE A 676 11.84 17.29 3.41
N PRO A 677 11.61 17.09 2.09
CA PRO A 677 12.67 17.18 1.09
C PRO A 677 13.39 18.53 1.11
N VAL A 678 14.72 18.50 1.20
CA VAL A 678 15.58 19.69 1.41
C VAL A 678 15.39 20.75 0.32
N GLU A 679 15.21 20.37 -0.94
CA GLU A 679 15.00 21.33 -2.02
C GLU A 679 13.69 22.12 -1.86
N GLY A 680 12.62 21.44 -1.42
CA GLY A 680 11.37 22.10 -1.08
C GLY A 680 11.47 22.98 0.17
N VAL A 681 12.29 22.61 1.15
CA VAL A 681 12.60 23.46 2.32
C VAL A 681 13.29 24.76 1.87
N LYS A 682 14.35 24.65 1.06
CA LYS A 682 15.09 25.81 0.53
C LYS A 682 14.17 26.74 -0.25
N SER A 683 13.35 26.18 -1.15
CA SER A 683 12.38 26.95 -1.93
C SER A 683 11.37 27.71 -1.06
N ALA A 684 10.88 27.07 0.01
CA ALA A 684 9.97 27.72 0.95
C ALA A 684 10.68 28.84 1.74
N TYR A 685 11.93 28.63 2.18
CA TYR A 685 12.72 29.65 2.87
C TYR A 685 13.00 30.86 1.99
N GLU A 686 13.38 30.65 0.73
CA GLU A 686 13.59 31.74 -0.23
C GLU A 686 12.31 32.54 -0.48
N THR A 687 11.17 31.86 -0.59
CA THR A 687 9.85 32.51 -0.73
C THR A 687 9.56 33.42 0.47
N MET A 688 9.78 32.95 1.70
CA MET A 688 9.57 33.77 2.90
C MET A 688 10.59 34.91 3.01
N GLN A 689 11.87 34.66 2.72
CA GLN A 689 12.93 35.68 2.81
C GLN A 689 12.64 36.89 1.93
N LYS A 690 12.17 36.68 0.70
CA LYS A 690 11.75 37.76 -0.21
C LYS A 690 10.67 38.66 0.42
N VAL A 691 9.75 38.11 1.21
CA VAL A 691 8.72 38.89 1.89
C VAL A 691 9.34 39.76 2.98
N TRP A 692 10.13 39.20 3.89
CA TRP A 692 10.77 39.98 4.95
C TRP A 692 11.74 41.04 4.41
N ASP A 693 12.54 40.71 3.40
CA ASP A 693 13.44 41.66 2.75
C ASP A 693 12.68 42.82 2.12
N SER A 694 11.52 42.55 1.48
CA SER A 694 10.69 43.61 0.88
C SER A 694 10.13 44.60 1.90
N GLN A 695 10.08 44.23 3.17
CA GLN A 695 9.60 45.08 4.28
C GLN A 695 10.75 45.66 5.11
N GLY A 696 12.00 45.51 4.67
CA GLY A 696 13.18 45.94 5.44
C GLY A 696 13.37 45.17 6.75
N ALA A 697 12.72 44.00 6.89
CA ALA A 697 12.72 43.18 8.09
C ALA A 697 13.56 41.89 7.93
N GLY A 698 14.36 41.77 6.86
CA GLY A 698 15.12 40.56 6.52
C GLY A 698 15.87 39.91 7.67
N GLU A 699 16.48 40.73 8.56
CA GLU A 699 17.23 40.25 9.73
C GLU A 699 16.38 39.54 10.80
N HIS A 700 15.06 39.76 10.79
CA HIS A 700 14.12 39.12 11.70
C HIS A 700 13.66 37.73 11.20
N LEU A 701 13.94 37.35 9.95
CA LEU A 701 13.76 35.97 9.47
C LEU A 701 15.11 35.26 9.43
N GLN A 702 15.30 34.27 10.30
CA GLN A 702 16.49 33.44 10.32
C GLN A 702 16.14 32.03 9.84
N THR A 703 16.94 31.50 8.92
CA THR A 703 16.78 30.13 8.42
C THR A 703 18.09 29.37 8.56
N LYS A 704 18.04 28.11 9.01
CA LYS A 704 19.24 27.28 9.18
C LYS A 704 19.01 25.80 8.85
N LEU A 705 19.95 25.20 8.15
CA LEU A 705 19.98 23.76 7.88
C LEU A 705 21.07 23.10 8.74
N TYR A 706 20.72 22.00 9.38
CA TYR A 706 21.63 21.22 10.23
C TYR A 706 21.92 19.86 9.58
N ASP A 707 23.13 19.31 9.75
CA ASP A 707 23.47 17.96 9.28
C ASP A 707 22.88 16.84 10.16
N LEU A 708 21.57 16.95 10.43
CA LEU A 708 20.80 16.09 11.31
C LEU A 708 19.61 15.46 10.55
N PRO A 709 19.05 14.35 11.05
CA PRO A 709 17.76 13.85 10.58
C PRO A 709 16.62 14.75 11.09
N HIS A 710 15.38 14.25 11.05
CA HIS A 710 14.21 14.92 11.63
C HIS A 710 14.31 14.97 13.17
N PHE A 711 14.94 16.02 13.72
CA PHE A 711 15.40 16.02 15.12
C PHE A 711 15.58 17.45 15.69
N CYS A 712 15.30 17.63 16.99
CA CYS A 712 15.46 18.90 17.71
C CYS A 712 16.60 18.80 18.75
N SER A 713 17.84 18.93 18.29
CA SER A 713 19.03 18.79 19.14
C SER A 713 19.15 19.88 20.20
N LYS A 714 20.00 19.67 21.23
CA LYS A 714 20.37 20.72 22.19
C LYS A 714 20.95 21.96 21.53
N GLU A 715 21.67 21.81 20.42
CA GLU A 715 22.20 22.94 19.64
C GLU A 715 21.06 23.79 19.05
N ILE A 716 20.03 23.14 18.49
CA ILE A 716 18.85 23.83 17.97
C ILE A 716 18.08 24.50 19.13
N GLN A 717 17.90 23.81 20.26
CA GLN A 717 17.24 24.37 21.44
C GLN A 717 17.97 25.61 21.98
N LYS A 718 19.31 25.58 22.01
CA LYS A 718 20.14 26.73 22.38
C LYS A 718 19.98 27.88 21.39
N ALA A 719 20.02 27.61 20.08
CA ALA A 719 19.83 28.64 19.05
C ALA A 719 18.46 29.33 19.16
N ILE A 720 17.41 28.58 19.53
CA ILE A 720 16.07 29.13 19.78
C ILE A 720 16.07 30.08 20.98
N LEU A 721 16.70 29.68 22.08
CA LEU A 721 16.82 30.54 23.28
C LEU A 721 17.59 31.83 22.95
N GLU A 722 18.72 31.72 22.24
CA GLU A 722 19.53 32.86 21.82
C GLU A 722 18.75 33.80 20.89
N PHE A 723 17.99 33.24 19.95
CA PHE A 723 17.11 33.99 19.06
C PHE A 723 16.04 34.77 19.84
N PHE A 724 15.28 34.12 20.72
CA PHE A 724 14.26 34.82 21.52
C PHE A 724 14.87 35.86 22.45
N ASN A 725 16.02 35.57 23.07
CA ASN A 725 16.70 36.55 23.92
C ASN A 725 17.12 37.79 23.14
N LYS A 726 17.65 37.63 21.92
CA LYS A 726 18.00 38.74 21.04
C LYS A 726 16.77 39.57 20.69
N GLU A 727 15.72 38.95 20.16
CA GLU A 727 14.53 39.66 19.66
C GLU A 727 13.72 40.33 20.79
N PHE A 728 13.76 39.79 22.01
CA PHE A 728 13.10 40.38 23.19
C PHE A 728 14.02 41.24 24.07
N ASN A 729 15.27 41.47 23.65
CA ASN A 729 16.29 42.22 24.39
C ASN A 729 16.43 41.73 25.84
N ILE A 730 16.61 40.41 26.02
CA ILE A 730 16.78 39.78 27.33
C ILE A 730 18.28 39.58 27.59
N ASN A 731 18.80 40.26 28.60
CA ASN A 731 20.16 40.05 29.07
C ASN A 731 20.24 38.72 29.83
N GLN A 732 21.07 37.79 29.35
CA GLN A 732 21.36 36.56 30.10
C GLN A 732 22.10 36.93 31.40
N LYS A 733 21.73 36.26 32.50
CA LYS A 733 22.39 36.39 33.80
C LYS A 733 23.60 35.48 33.91
#